data_AF-A0A257Z7V6-F1
#
_entry.id   AF-A0A257Z7V6-F1
#
_cell.length_a   1.000
_cell.length_b   1.000
_cell.length_c   1.000
_cell.angle_alpha   90.00
_cell.angle_beta   90.00
_cell.angle_gamma   90.00
#
_symmetry.space_group_name_H-M   'P 1'
#
loop_
_entity.id
_entity.type
_entity.pdbx_description
1 polymer ?
#
loop_
_entity_poly.entity_id
_entity_poly.type
_entity_poly.pdbx_seq_one_letter_code
_entity_poly.pdbx_strand_id
1 'polypeptide(L)'
;MRWVIRIGLGLVVLLVLGAGVLALIPAERVAALVAAEFEAATGRKLALTGEVTPRLWPGLGVTTGPVSIANADWSDSDAPLFAAEALSIGISFSALLGGEVRITGLTADAPAITLERSADGQENWVFGAPAVEGSGAVPPPATGLTLDRATITGGSLRFTDAASGQVIALDDLDAELAVPDAQGPFTLSVTGLAGGHDVALDLTGGVFSAFQAGRVVPLTVNLVAGGSTLAFDGRGGTDPMAAEGSLVADLADLPALGALIGTTLAAPGPGLGQDRLTIAGQMTVDGTGALYLRDAKIVADGNEITGDLDLKPGEARPKLSAQLASGPISLAGSAEGGSGSAEGAGWSNAAIDVSGLAALDAEIALSAPSVDLGGLKLGETRVLITLDRARAVIDLRQVAAYGGTVGGDFVLNGRGGLSVGGRLQLAGLKTQSLLRDLAGWDKLVATGDLEVEFLGVGNSVAALIGSLEGSGNLELGQGAVQGFDIVAMLQTLDPAYVGEGQQTSFDGLAGTFTIAGGVLSNSDLKLVAPSLTAAGAGEVDLGARTLDYGIRPTALAAEDGTGGVMVPLLITGPWAEPRFRLDLEGLAREKMEAEVKAAAAEAEARIRSELEKRLEDELGISLSPDPVEEAVVPEALAPETLLDPVAPKPEDVLEDEARKALEAILGGN
;
A
#
# COMPACT_ATOMS: atom_id res chain seq x y z
N MET A 1 -61.36 60.97 20.40
CA MET A 1 -60.57 60.98 19.13
C MET A 1 -59.42 62.01 19.11
N ARG A 2 -59.62 63.30 19.44
CA ARG A 2 -58.55 64.33 19.34
C ARG A 2 -57.34 64.13 20.26
N TRP A 3 -57.50 63.46 21.40
CA TRP A 3 -56.39 63.15 22.33
C TRP A 3 -55.54 61.95 21.87
N VAL A 4 -56.16 60.95 21.25
CA VAL A 4 -55.43 59.81 20.64
C VAL A 4 -54.58 60.27 19.46
N ILE A 5 -55.08 61.21 18.65
CA ILE A 5 -54.32 61.82 17.54
C ILE A 5 -53.17 62.68 18.07
N ARG A 6 -53.33 63.41 19.18
CA ARG A 6 -52.27 64.23 19.77
C ARG A 6 -51.19 63.42 20.47
N ILE A 7 -51.57 62.32 21.13
CA ILE A 7 -50.61 61.39 21.73
C ILE A 7 -49.86 60.65 20.61
N GLY A 8 -50.57 60.17 19.59
CA GLY A 8 -49.94 59.55 18.41
C GLY A 8 -48.99 60.48 17.67
N LEU A 9 -49.39 61.73 17.41
CA LEU A 9 -48.54 62.74 16.77
C LEU A 9 -47.34 63.12 17.65
N GLY A 10 -47.55 63.25 18.97
CA GLY A 10 -46.48 63.53 19.93
C GLY A 10 -45.44 62.41 19.96
N LEU A 11 -45.88 61.16 19.92
CA LEU A 11 -45.01 59.98 19.89
C LEU A 11 -44.24 59.87 18.57
N VAL A 12 -44.88 60.20 17.44
CA VAL A 12 -44.22 60.32 16.13
C VAL A 12 -43.19 61.44 16.13
N VAL A 13 -43.49 62.61 16.70
CA VAL A 13 -42.54 63.74 16.80
C VAL A 13 -41.37 63.40 17.74
N LEU A 14 -41.62 62.68 18.84
CA LEU A 14 -40.57 62.23 19.75
C LEU A 14 -39.69 61.14 19.11
N LEU A 15 -40.28 60.25 18.31
CA LEU A 15 -39.54 59.29 17.48
C LEU A 15 -38.71 59.99 16.41
N VAL A 16 -39.26 61.01 15.74
CA VAL A 16 -38.53 61.79 14.72
C VAL A 16 -37.42 62.64 15.35
N LEU A 17 -37.66 63.24 16.53
CA LEU A 17 -36.63 63.98 17.27
C LEU A 17 -35.56 63.05 17.84
N GLY A 18 -35.95 61.89 18.37
CA GLY A 18 -35.01 60.86 18.85
C GLY A 18 -34.17 60.29 17.72
N ALA A 19 -34.78 59.99 16.57
CA ALA A 19 -34.07 59.59 15.35
C ALA A 19 -33.17 60.71 14.82
N GLY A 20 -33.61 61.97 14.91
CA GLY A 20 -32.81 63.15 14.55
C GLY A 20 -31.59 63.33 15.45
N VAL A 21 -31.73 63.10 16.76
CA VAL A 21 -30.60 63.15 17.72
C VAL A 21 -29.64 61.99 17.50
N LEU A 22 -30.14 60.78 17.21
CA LEU A 22 -29.30 59.64 16.88
C LEU A 22 -28.54 59.86 15.55
N ALA A 23 -29.17 60.51 14.57
CA ALA A 23 -28.54 60.94 13.32
C ALA A 23 -27.53 62.09 13.48
N LEU A 24 -27.48 62.76 14.64
CA LEU A 24 -26.51 63.82 14.95
C LEU A 24 -25.19 63.30 15.54
N ILE A 25 -25.10 62.00 15.91
CA ILE A 25 -23.85 61.40 16.37
C ILE A 25 -23.01 61.05 15.13
N PRO A 26 -21.80 61.62 14.95
CA PRO A 26 -20.94 61.27 13.82
C PRO A 26 -20.63 59.77 13.85
N ALA A 27 -20.91 59.08 12.74
CA ALA A 27 -20.67 57.64 12.59
C ALA A 27 -19.23 57.25 12.94
N GLU A 28 -18.28 58.14 12.67
CA GLU A 28 -16.85 57.98 12.91
C GLU A 28 -16.53 57.88 14.41
N ARG A 29 -17.29 58.57 15.27
CA ARG A 29 -17.08 58.48 16.73
C ARG A 29 -17.61 57.18 17.31
N VAL A 30 -18.71 56.66 16.77
CA VAL A 30 -19.26 55.36 17.17
C VAL A 30 -18.32 54.25 16.70
N ALA A 31 -17.87 54.31 15.45
CA ALA A 31 -16.91 53.37 14.89
C ALA A 31 -15.58 53.35 15.69
N ALA A 32 -15.03 54.52 16.03
CA ALA A 32 -13.81 54.61 16.83
C ALA A 32 -13.99 54.05 18.25
N LEU A 33 -15.15 54.23 18.87
CA LEU A 33 -15.44 53.69 20.20
C LEU A 33 -15.60 52.17 20.17
N VAL A 34 -16.31 51.63 19.17
CA VAL A 34 -16.44 50.18 18.97
C VAL A 34 -15.09 49.54 18.68
N ALA A 35 -14.25 50.17 17.85
CA ALA A 35 -12.90 49.69 17.56
C ALA A 35 -12.01 49.66 18.81
N ALA A 36 -12.04 50.73 19.62
CA ALA A 36 -11.27 50.79 20.85
C ALA A 36 -11.73 49.76 21.90
N GLU A 37 -13.04 49.54 22.04
CA GLU A 37 -13.59 48.53 22.94
C GLU A 37 -13.25 47.11 22.46
N PHE A 38 -13.33 46.87 21.14
CA PHE A 38 -12.94 45.59 20.55
C PHE A 38 -11.45 45.31 20.76
N GLU A 39 -10.58 46.30 20.55
CA GLU A 39 -9.13 46.17 20.81
C GLU A 39 -8.85 45.93 22.30
N ALA A 40 -9.54 46.62 23.21
CA ALA A 40 -9.42 46.41 24.64
C ALA A 40 -9.87 45.01 25.08
N ALA A 41 -10.90 44.45 24.44
CA ALA A 41 -11.46 43.14 24.78
C ALA A 41 -10.70 41.96 24.15
N THR A 42 -10.18 42.13 22.92
CA THR A 42 -9.61 41.03 22.12
C THR A 42 -8.10 41.14 21.90
N GLY A 43 -7.51 42.31 22.18
CA GLY A 43 -6.13 42.62 21.83
C GLY A 43 -5.91 42.83 20.33
N ARG A 44 -6.97 42.91 19.51
CA ARG A 44 -6.88 43.03 18.05
C ARG A 44 -7.40 44.38 17.57
N LYS A 45 -6.68 44.99 16.63
CA LYS A 45 -7.12 46.23 15.99
C LYS A 45 -8.28 45.95 15.03
N LEU A 46 -9.38 46.65 15.23
CA LEU A 46 -10.52 46.68 14.32
C LEU A 46 -10.48 47.97 13.50
N ALA A 47 -10.39 47.86 12.18
CA ALA A 47 -10.54 48.99 11.28
C ALA A 47 -11.91 48.93 10.59
N LEU A 48 -12.67 50.02 10.70
CA LEU A 48 -13.93 50.24 10.01
C LEU A 48 -13.71 51.38 9.03
N THR A 49 -13.75 51.09 7.73
CA THR A 49 -13.59 52.08 6.67
C THR A 49 -14.92 52.28 5.95
N GLY A 50 -15.23 53.51 5.53
CA GLY A 50 -16.52 53.85 4.92
C GLY A 50 -17.59 54.27 5.93
N GLU A 51 -18.80 54.54 5.43
CA GLU A 51 -19.90 55.08 6.22
C GLU A 51 -20.66 53.96 6.98
N VAL A 52 -21.02 54.22 8.24
CA VAL A 52 -21.90 53.35 9.02
C VAL A 52 -23.33 53.84 8.86
N THR A 53 -24.17 53.04 8.20
CA THR A 53 -25.55 53.41 7.86
C THR A 53 -26.56 52.67 8.75
N PRO A 54 -27.47 53.38 9.42
CA PRO A 54 -28.54 52.75 10.18
C PRO A 54 -29.63 52.22 9.24
N ARG A 55 -30.11 51.01 9.51
CA ARG A 55 -31.26 50.38 8.84
C ARG A 55 -32.46 50.46 9.78
N LEU A 56 -33.55 51.08 9.32
CA LEU A 56 -34.76 51.29 10.16
C LEU A 56 -35.98 50.46 9.70
N TRP A 57 -35.96 49.90 8.51
CA TRP A 57 -37.05 49.09 7.92
C TRP A 57 -36.47 48.04 6.96
N PRO A 58 -36.98 46.78 6.91
CA PRO A 58 -38.05 46.16 7.70
C PRO A 58 -37.68 45.75 9.14
N GLY A 59 -36.44 46.02 9.59
CA GLY A 59 -35.98 45.83 10.97
C GLY A 59 -34.93 46.86 11.35
N LEU A 60 -34.65 47.01 12.64
CA LEU A 60 -33.57 47.86 13.14
C LEU A 60 -32.22 47.16 12.95
N GLY A 61 -31.22 47.89 12.49
CA GLY A 61 -29.88 47.38 12.34
C GLY A 61 -28.88 48.43 11.92
N VAL A 62 -27.64 48.00 11.73
CA VAL A 62 -26.52 48.83 11.29
C VAL A 62 -25.78 48.08 10.19
N THR A 63 -25.47 48.76 9.09
CA THR A 63 -24.58 48.25 8.05
C THR A 63 -23.32 49.11 8.02
N THR A 64 -22.15 48.48 8.05
CA THR A 64 -20.86 49.14 7.95
C THR A 64 -20.34 49.08 6.52
N GLY A 65 -19.42 49.98 6.15
CA GLY A 65 -18.52 49.78 5.01
C GLY A 65 -17.46 48.71 5.29
N PRO A 66 -16.36 48.67 4.51
CA PRO A 66 -15.36 47.62 4.65
C PRO A 66 -14.75 47.55 6.05
N VAL A 67 -14.68 46.34 6.58
CA VAL A 67 -14.21 46.03 7.93
C VAL A 67 -13.00 45.12 7.86
N SER A 68 -11.98 45.37 8.68
CA SER A 68 -10.86 44.44 8.83
C SER A 68 -10.44 44.28 10.29
N ILE A 69 -10.18 43.04 10.70
CA ILE A 69 -9.60 42.67 12.00
C ILE A 69 -8.16 42.25 11.76
N ALA A 70 -7.22 42.91 12.44
CA ALA A 70 -5.80 42.58 12.34
C ALA A 70 -5.52 41.12 12.74
N ASN A 71 -4.50 40.54 12.11
CA ASN A 71 -4.03 39.20 12.43
C ASN A 71 -3.25 39.17 13.76
N ALA A 72 -2.76 38.00 14.12
CA ALA A 72 -1.91 37.83 15.29
C ALA A 72 -0.55 38.51 15.13
N ASP A 73 -0.03 39.09 16.22
CA ASP A 73 1.31 39.69 16.23
C ASP A 73 2.41 38.65 15.95
N TRP A 74 2.13 37.36 16.21
CA TRP A 74 3.02 36.25 15.90
C TRP A 74 2.88 35.73 14.47
N SER A 75 1.84 36.13 13.74
CA SER A 75 1.63 35.68 12.36
C SER A 75 2.62 36.38 11.43
N ASP A 76 3.23 35.60 10.54
CA ASP A 76 4.11 36.11 9.48
C ASP A 76 3.33 36.62 8.24
N SER A 77 1.99 36.51 8.25
CA SER A 77 1.12 36.90 7.16
C SER A 77 0.72 38.38 7.27
N ASP A 78 0.92 39.13 6.18
CA ASP A 78 0.41 40.50 6.06
C ASP A 78 -1.12 40.55 5.91
N ALA A 79 -1.78 39.40 5.70
CA ALA A 79 -3.23 39.33 5.54
C ALA A 79 -3.93 39.47 6.91
N PRO A 80 -5.02 40.25 7.00
CA PRO A 80 -5.83 40.33 8.22
C PRO A 80 -6.51 38.98 8.53
N LEU A 81 -6.81 38.74 9.81
CA LEU A 81 -7.57 37.56 10.26
C LEU A 81 -8.98 37.54 9.63
N PHE A 82 -9.58 38.72 9.49
CA PHE A 82 -10.88 38.88 8.88
C PHE A 82 -10.91 40.18 8.10
N ALA A 83 -11.41 40.16 6.87
CA ALA A 83 -11.77 41.36 6.11
C ALA A 83 -13.10 41.13 5.40
N ALA A 84 -14.00 42.10 5.36
CA ALA A 84 -15.27 42.00 4.64
C ALA A 84 -15.61 43.33 3.97
N GLU A 85 -16.34 43.29 2.85
CA GLU A 85 -16.78 44.51 2.16
C GLU A 85 -17.84 45.27 2.96
N ALA A 86 -18.70 44.53 3.66
CA ALA A 86 -19.69 45.08 4.57
C ALA A 86 -20.05 44.07 5.66
N LEU A 87 -20.39 44.60 6.84
CA LEU A 87 -21.03 43.85 7.92
C LEU A 87 -22.41 44.46 8.20
N SER A 88 -23.43 43.62 8.28
CA SER A 88 -24.78 44.02 8.68
C SER A 88 -25.16 43.35 9.99
N ILE A 89 -25.56 44.14 10.99
CA ILE A 89 -26.02 43.66 12.29
C ILE A 89 -27.49 44.06 12.46
N GLY A 90 -28.37 43.09 12.64
CA GLY A 90 -29.78 43.27 12.97
C GLY A 90 -30.00 43.26 14.49
N ILE A 91 -30.85 44.15 14.99
CA ILE A 91 -31.17 44.28 16.43
C ILE A 91 -32.69 44.22 16.63
N SER A 92 -33.13 43.53 17.68
CA SER A 92 -34.55 43.45 18.03
C SER A 92 -35.07 44.76 18.65
N PHE A 93 -36.07 45.37 18.01
CA PHE A 93 -36.72 46.57 18.54
C PHE A 93 -37.47 46.32 19.86
N SER A 94 -38.15 45.19 19.99
CA SER A 94 -38.91 44.85 21.20
C SER A 94 -37.99 44.61 22.40
N ALA A 95 -36.83 43.97 22.18
CA ALA A 95 -35.82 43.78 23.22
C ALA A 95 -35.19 45.11 23.65
N LEU A 96 -34.86 45.99 22.69
CA LEU A 96 -34.31 47.32 22.97
C LEU A 96 -35.24 48.17 23.84
N LEU A 97 -36.56 48.11 23.61
CA LEU A 97 -37.56 48.77 24.46
C LEU A 97 -37.61 48.21 25.88
N GLY A 98 -37.29 46.92 26.04
CA GLY A 98 -37.16 46.23 27.33
C GLY A 98 -35.82 46.45 28.04
N GLY A 99 -34.87 47.15 27.42
CA GLY A 99 -33.52 47.37 27.95
C GLY A 99 -32.52 46.26 27.65
N GLU A 100 -32.85 45.32 26.76
CA GLU A 100 -32.00 44.21 26.36
C GLU A 100 -31.49 44.39 24.91
N VAL A 101 -30.23 44.03 24.64
CA VAL A 101 -29.64 44.10 23.30
C VAL A 101 -29.62 42.70 22.70
N ARG A 102 -30.61 42.38 21.85
CA ARG A 102 -30.71 41.08 21.15
C ARG A 102 -30.34 41.24 19.68
N ILE A 103 -29.34 40.48 19.21
CA ILE A 103 -28.89 40.46 17.81
C ILE A 103 -29.75 39.44 17.05
N THR A 104 -30.54 39.93 16.11
CA THR A 104 -31.44 39.09 15.30
C THR A 104 -30.77 38.53 14.06
N GLY A 105 -29.66 39.13 13.63
CA GLY A 105 -28.96 38.74 12.42
C GLY A 105 -27.56 39.33 12.36
N LEU A 106 -26.60 38.57 11.89
CA LEU A 106 -25.28 39.03 11.48
C LEU A 106 -25.05 38.60 10.04
N THR A 107 -24.66 39.51 9.15
CA THR A 107 -24.32 39.17 7.76
C THR A 107 -22.96 39.75 7.42
N ALA A 108 -22.09 38.93 6.83
CA ALA A 108 -20.81 39.34 6.28
C ALA A 108 -20.82 39.16 4.76
N ASP A 109 -20.64 40.26 4.03
CA ASP A 109 -20.61 40.29 2.57
C ASP A 109 -19.16 40.19 2.08
N ALA A 110 -18.90 39.18 1.25
CA ALA A 110 -17.59 38.82 0.70
C ALA A 110 -16.44 38.81 1.74
N PRO A 111 -16.56 38.06 2.85
CA PRO A 111 -15.50 38.03 3.86
C PRO A 111 -14.31 37.18 3.40
N ALA A 112 -13.10 37.70 3.54
CA ALA A 112 -11.84 36.96 3.52
C ALA A 112 -11.42 36.62 4.96
N ILE A 113 -11.43 35.33 5.30
CA ILE A 113 -11.12 34.79 6.62
C ILE A 113 -9.78 34.06 6.56
N THR A 114 -8.81 34.52 7.34
CA THR A 114 -7.47 33.92 7.44
C THR A 114 -7.31 33.32 8.83
N LEU A 115 -7.32 31.99 8.90
CA LEU A 115 -7.10 31.23 10.12
C LEU A 115 -5.69 30.64 10.09
N GLU A 116 -4.93 30.84 11.16
CA GLU A 116 -3.55 30.37 11.26
C GLU A 116 -3.34 29.67 12.60
N ARG A 117 -2.65 28.54 12.55
CA ARG A 117 -2.08 27.88 13.73
C ARG A 117 -0.56 27.90 13.61
N SER A 118 0.11 28.51 14.59
CA SER A 118 1.57 28.54 14.70
C SER A 118 2.15 27.15 14.98
N ALA A 119 3.46 26.99 14.76
CA ALA A 119 4.17 25.74 15.09
C ALA A 119 4.12 25.40 16.58
N ASP A 120 3.95 26.40 17.45
CA ASP A 120 3.78 26.25 18.90
C ASP A 120 2.31 25.96 19.31
N GLY A 121 1.40 25.81 18.35
CA GLY A 121 -0.01 25.51 18.58
C GLY A 121 -0.88 26.72 18.95
N GLN A 122 -0.35 27.95 18.92
CA GLN A 122 -1.16 29.16 19.08
C GLN A 122 -2.04 29.38 17.86
N GLU A 123 -3.31 29.73 18.08
CA GLU A 123 -4.32 29.90 17.04
C GLU A 123 -4.73 31.37 16.93
N ASN A 124 -4.76 31.95 15.73
CA ASN A 124 -4.95 33.40 15.59
C ASN A 124 -6.38 33.86 15.95
N TRP A 125 -7.34 32.94 15.89
CA TRP A 125 -8.76 33.10 16.27
C TRP A 125 -9.02 32.94 17.77
N VAL A 126 -8.03 32.53 18.55
CA VAL A 126 -8.13 32.53 20.01
C VAL A 126 -7.66 33.89 20.51
N PHE A 127 -8.61 34.72 20.94
CA PHE A 127 -8.33 36.04 21.50
C PHE A 127 -7.99 35.92 22.98
N GLY A 128 -6.83 36.46 23.37
CA GLY A 128 -6.41 36.52 24.76
C GLY A 128 -6.69 37.89 25.38
N ALA A 129 -7.52 37.93 26.43
CA ALA A 129 -7.23 38.83 27.54
C ALA A 129 -6.15 38.16 28.41
N PRO A 130 -5.22 38.89 29.04
CA PRO A 130 -4.20 38.29 29.89
C PRO A 130 -4.86 37.45 30.98
N ALA A 131 -4.40 36.20 31.13
CA ALA A 131 -4.72 35.38 32.27
C ALA A 131 -4.30 36.15 33.53
N VAL A 132 -5.26 36.67 34.27
CA VAL A 132 -5.02 37.15 35.62
C VAL A 132 -4.77 35.89 36.45
N GLU A 133 -3.50 35.53 36.63
CA GLU A 133 -3.11 34.55 37.63
C GLU A 133 -3.65 35.02 38.99
N GLY A 134 -4.69 34.35 39.47
CA GLY A 134 -5.27 34.61 40.79
C GLY A 134 -6.76 34.91 40.80
N SER A 135 -7.59 33.98 40.32
CA SER A 135 -8.83 33.57 41.00
C SER A 135 -9.48 32.47 40.17
N GLY A 136 -9.84 31.34 40.78
CA GLY A 136 -10.67 30.29 40.17
C GLY A 136 -12.13 30.72 39.95
N ALA A 137 -12.36 31.97 39.55
CA ALA A 137 -13.65 32.47 39.16
C ALA A 137 -13.79 32.26 37.65
N VAL A 138 -14.69 31.34 37.28
CA VAL A 138 -15.29 31.27 35.95
C VAL A 138 -15.72 32.70 35.58
N PRO A 139 -15.26 33.27 34.44
CA PRO A 139 -15.80 34.54 33.97
C PRO A 139 -17.32 34.43 33.95
N PRO A 140 -18.08 35.40 34.49
CA PRO A 140 -19.53 35.35 34.37
C PRO A 140 -19.87 35.20 32.88
N PRO A 141 -20.86 34.35 32.52
CA PRO A 141 -21.33 34.30 31.14
C PRO A 141 -21.61 35.73 30.70
N ALA A 142 -21.19 36.09 29.49
CA ALA A 142 -21.56 37.37 28.88
C ALA A 142 -23.09 37.40 28.76
N THR A 143 -23.77 37.78 29.84
CA THR A 143 -25.22 37.90 29.90
C THR A 143 -25.61 39.05 29.01
N GLY A 144 -26.18 38.75 27.85
CA GLY A 144 -26.93 39.73 27.07
C GLY A 144 -26.88 39.58 25.56
N LEU A 145 -25.87 38.93 24.97
CA LEU A 145 -25.79 38.82 23.51
C LEU A 145 -26.41 37.50 23.03
N THR A 146 -27.58 37.58 22.42
CA THR A 146 -28.21 36.47 21.70
C THR A 146 -28.05 36.71 20.20
N LEU A 147 -27.73 35.67 19.44
CA LEU A 147 -27.56 35.70 17.99
C LEU A 147 -28.57 34.72 17.39
N ASP A 148 -29.62 35.22 16.74
CA ASP A 148 -30.64 34.33 16.16
C ASP A 148 -30.16 33.69 14.83
N ARG A 149 -29.39 34.44 14.03
CA ARG A 149 -28.88 34.01 12.72
C ARG A 149 -27.55 34.70 12.38
N ALA A 150 -26.60 33.99 11.78
CA ALA A 150 -25.44 34.55 11.12
C ALA A 150 -25.33 34.03 9.68
N THR A 151 -24.96 34.89 8.73
CA THR A 151 -24.79 34.54 7.32
C THR A 151 -23.47 35.08 6.77
N ILE A 152 -22.82 34.30 5.92
CA ILE A 152 -21.68 34.67 5.09
C ILE A 152 -22.15 34.55 3.64
N THR A 153 -21.82 35.53 2.81
CA THR A 153 -22.14 35.48 1.37
C THR A 153 -20.90 35.77 0.52
N GLY A 154 -20.55 34.84 -0.38
CA GLY A 154 -19.44 34.98 -1.34
C GLY A 154 -18.06 35.20 -0.70
N GLY A 155 -17.77 34.53 0.41
CA GLY A 155 -16.52 34.65 1.15
C GLY A 155 -15.38 33.76 0.64
N SER A 156 -14.24 33.86 1.32
CA SER A 156 -13.13 32.93 1.22
C SER A 156 -12.60 32.61 2.62
N LEU A 157 -12.24 31.36 2.85
CA LEU A 157 -11.61 30.87 4.07
C LEU A 157 -10.27 30.25 3.70
N ARG A 158 -9.21 30.67 4.37
CA ARG A 158 -7.89 30.05 4.28
C ARG A 158 -7.43 29.67 5.67
N PHE A 159 -7.21 28.38 5.88
CA PHE A 159 -6.62 27.84 7.10
C PHE A 159 -5.22 27.34 6.81
N THR A 160 -4.24 27.78 7.61
CA THR A 160 -2.84 27.37 7.50
C THR A 160 -2.37 26.80 8.84
N ASP A 161 -1.93 25.55 8.84
CA ASP A 161 -1.30 24.92 10.00
C ASP A 161 0.22 24.85 9.79
N ALA A 162 0.97 25.67 10.52
CA ALA A 162 2.42 25.74 10.40
C ALA A 162 3.14 24.50 10.98
N ALA A 163 2.49 23.71 11.85
CA ALA A 163 3.09 22.51 12.41
C ALA A 163 3.07 21.35 11.41
N SER A 164 1.99 21.19 10.65
CA SER A 164 1.86 20.16 9.61
C SER A 164 2.22 20.63 8.20
N GLY A 165 2.31 21.95 7.98
CA GLY A 165 2.48 22.56 6.66
C GLY A 165 1.20 22.50 5.80
N GLN A 166 0.06 22.12 6.40
CA GLN A 166 -1.21 21.94 5.72
C GLN A 166 -1.88 23.28 5.42
N VAL A 167 -2.43 23.41 4.22
CA VAL A 167 -3.23 24.58 3.81
C VAL A 167 -4.58 24.08 3.33
N ILE A 168 -5.64 24.57 3.95
CA ILE A 168 -7.03 24.33 3.57
C ILE A 168 -7.59 25.65 3.03
N ALA A 169 -8.22 25.63 1.87
CA ALA A 169 -8.83 26.80 1.26
C ALA A 169 -10.24 26.47 0.78
N LEU A 170 -11.17 27.36 1.06
CA LEU A 170 -12.56 27.31 0.63
C LEU A 170 -12.91 28.65 0.00
N ASP A 171 -13.15 28.66 -1.30
CA ASP A 171 -13.55 29.82 -2.09
C ASP A 171 -15.07 29.82 -2.32
N ASP A 172 -15.64 30.94 -2.79
CA ASP A 172 -17.09 31.11 -3.00
C ASP A 172 -17.95 30.62 -1.81
N LEU A 173 -17.48 30.93 -0.61
CA LEU A 173 -18.06 30.47 0.65
C LEU A 173 -19.38 31.19 0.94
N ASP A 174 -20.47 30.43 1.00
CA ASP A 174 -21.72 30.86 1.63
C ASP A 174 -21.96 30.01 2.89
N ALA A 175 -22.36 30.65 3.98
CA ALA A 175 -22.69 29.93 5.21
C ALA A 175 -23.89 30.56 5.91
N GLU A 176 -24.73 29.73 6.53
CA GLU A 176 -25.82 30.17 7.42
C GLU A 176 -25.77 29.37 8.72
N LEU A 177 -25.64 30.07 9.84
CA LEU A 177 -25.81 29.54 11.19
C LEU A 177 -27.12 30.07 11.76
N ALA A 178 -28.05 29.20 12.14
CA ALA A 178 -29.29 29.57 12.83
C ALA A 178 -29.27 29.05 14.27
N VAL A 179 -29.47 29.95 15.23
CA VAL A 179 -29.51 29.64 16.68
C VAL A 179 -30.74 30.33 17.29
N PRO A 180 -31.97 29.80 17.08
CA PRO A 180 -33.19 30.42 17.58
C PRO A 180 -33.23 30.58 19.11
N ASP A 181 -32.58 29.65 19.81
CA ASP A 181 -32.38 29.64 21.26
C ASP A 181 -31.01 29.03 21.57
N ALA A 182 -30.20 29.73 22.40
CA ALA A 182 -28.89 29.25 22.82
C ALA A 182 -28.93 27.96 23.65
N GLN A 183 -30.07 27.66 24.28
CA GLN A 183 -30.33 26.40 24.98
C GLN A 183 -31.05 25.37 24.11
N GLY A 184 -31.34 25.71 22.85
CA GLY A 184 -32.05 24.88 21.88
C GLY A 184 -31.16 24.38 20.74
N PRO A 185 -31.78 23.72 19.73
CA PRO A 185 -31.10 23.22 18.54
C PRO A 185 -30.53 24.35 17.69
N PHE A 186 -29.46 24.05 16.96
CA PHE A 186 -28.88 24.93 15.95
C PHE A 186 -28.67 24.20 14.64
N THR A 187 -28.64 24.96 13.55
CA THR A 187 -28.30 24.45 12.22
C THR A 187 -27.18 25.29 11.63
N LEU A 188 -26.23 24.63 10.96
CA LEU A 188 -25.18 25.25 10.17
C LEU A 188 -25.25 24.66 8.77
N SER A 189 -25.39 25.49 7.75
CA SER A 189 -25.30 25.11 6.35
C SER A 189 -24.15 25.88 5.72
N VAL A 190 -23.27 25.21 4.99
CA VAL A 190 -22.09 25.79 4.34
C VAL A 190 -22.02 25.27 2.92
N THR A 191 -21.76 26.14 1.96
CA THR A 191 -21.42 25.78 0.58
C THR A 191 -20.18 26.54 0.12
N GLY A 192 -19.42 25.98 -0.81
CA GLY A 192 -18.27 26.65 -1.40
C GLY A 192 -17.46 25.72 -2.30
N LEU A 193 -16.25 26.14 -2.63
CA LEU A 193 -15.32 25.44 -3.51
C LEU A 193 -14.02 25.11 -2.77
N ALA A 194 -13.72 23.82 -2.60
CA ALA A 194 -12.43 23.38 -2.06
C ALA A 194 -11.57 22.81 -3.20
N GLY A 195 -10.46 23.47 -3.51
CA GLY A 195 -9.61 23.07 -4.65
C GLY A 195 -10.34 23.06 -6.00
N GLY A 196 -11.39 23.87 -6.15
CA GLY A 196 -12.24 23.91 -7.35
C GLY A 196 -13.37 22.87 -7.38
N HIS A 197 -13.52 22.04 -6.35
CA HIS A 197 -14.62 21.08 -6.23
C HIS A 197 -15.74 21.64 -5.35
N ASP A 198 -16.99 21.41 -5.74
CA ASP A 198 -18.17 21.79 -4.96
C ASP A 198 -18.16 21.09 -3.59
N VAL A 199 -18.40 21.86 -2.53
CA VAL A 199 -18.54 21.37 -1.17
C VAL A 199 -19.85 21.90 -0.59
N ALA A 200 -20.60 21.03 0.08
CA ALA A 200 -21.76 21.39 0.87
C ALA A 200 -21.75 20.65 2.20
N LEU A 201 -21.99 21.35 3.31
CA LEU A 201 -22.06 20.79 4.65
C LEU A 201 -23.34 21.27 5.31
N ASP A 202 -24.20 20.33 5.72
CA ASP A 202 -25.35 20.59 6.57
C ASP A 202 -25.14 19.91 7.92
N LEU A 203 -25.14 20.69 8.99
CA LEU A 203 -25.01 20.25 10.37
C LEU A 203 -26.24 20.67 11.16
N THR A 204 -26.84 19.73 11.87
CA THR A 204 -27.86 20.00 12.90
C THR A 204 -27.32 19.55 14.24
N GLY A 205 -27.33 20.46 15.22
CA GLY A 205 -26.90 20.15 16.56
C GLY A 205 -27.98 20.35 17.61
N GLY A 206 -27.80 19.68 18.74
CA GLY A 206 -28.58 19.89 19.95
C GLY A 206 -28.28 21.25 20.58
N VAL A 207 -27.85 21.28 21.84
CA VAL A 207 -27.73 22.55 22.58
C VAL A 207 -26.54 23.39 22.11
N PHE A 208 -26.78 24.52 21.44
CA PHE A 208 -25.73 25.40 20.90
C PHE A 208 -24.72 25.86 21.97
N SER A 209 -25.19 26.32 23.12
CA SER A 209 -24.30 26.77 24.21
C SER A 209 -23.42 25.66 24.79
N ALA A 210 -23.88 24.41 24.77
CA ALA A 210 -23.07 23.27 25.19
C ALA A 210 -22.02 22.92 24.13
N PHE A 211 -22.41 22.93 22.85
CA PHE A 211 -21.50 22.73 21.72
C PHE A 211 -20.40 23.80 21.66
N GLN A 212 -20.77 25.08 21.80
CA GLN A 212 -19.84 26.21 21.86
C GLN A 212 -18.86 26.06 23.04
N ALA A 213 -19.30 25.51 24.16
CA ALA A 213 -18.45 25.20 25.31
C ALA A 213 -17.64 23.89 25.16
N GLY A 214 -17.60 23.32 23.95
CA GLY A 214 -16.85 22.10 23.62
C GLY A 214 -17.47 20.79 24.06
N ARG A 215 -18.66 20.81 24.67
CA ARG A 215 -19.31 19.62 25.24
C ARG A 215 -19.95 18.77 24.16
N VAL A 216 -20.11 17.48 24.49
CA VAL A 216 -20.80 16.51 23.64
C VAL A 216 -22.29 16.82 23.56
N VAL A 217 -22.81 17.02 22.35
CA VAL A 217 -24.23 17.20 22.04
C VAL A 217 -24.66 16.24 20.93
N PRO A 218 -25.97 15.94 20.77
CA PRO A 218 -26.47 15.28 19.56
C PRO A 218 -26.10 16.09 18.32
N LEU A 219 -25.60 15.41 17.28
CA LEU A 219 -25.16 16.01 16.02
C LEU A 219 -25.58 15.09 14.86
N THR A 220 -26.15 15.70 13.82
CA THR A 220 -26.33 15.09 12.50
C THR A 220 -25.55 15.93 11.50
N VAL A 221 -24.71 15.28 10.69
CA VAL A 221 -23.83 15.94 9.71
C VAL A 221 -24.04 15.28 8.36
N ASN A 222 -24.28 16.08 7.32
CA ASN A 222 -24.25 15.65 5.94
C ASN A 222 -23.23 16.50 5.19
N LEU A 223 -22.26 15.85 4.57
CA LEU A 223 -21.20 16.48 3.78
C LEU A 223 -21.27 15.94 2.36
N VAL A 224 -21.17 16.84 1.39
CA VAL A 224 -20.95 16.54 -0.02
C VAL A 224 -19.65 17.22 -0.43
N ALA A 225 -18.78 16.49 -1.11
CA ALA A 225 -17.53 17.02 -1.66
C ALA A 225 -17.29 16.39 -3.04
N GLY A 226 -17.47 17.17 -4.09
CA GLY A 226 -17.53 16.67 -5.46
C GLY A 226 -18.62 15.60 -5.61
N GLY A 227 -18.25 14.42 -6.11
CA GLY A 227 -19.14 13.26 -6.19
C GLY A 227 -19.33 12.49 -4.87
N SER A 228 -18.55 12.80 -3.82
CA SER A 228 -18.57 12.05 -2.56
C SER A 228 -19.63 12.57 -1.59
N THR A 229 -20.22 11.67 -0.79
CA THR A 229 -21.16 12.01 0.28
C THR A 229 -20.76 11.34 1.60
N LEU A 230 -21.00 12.02 2.72
CA LEU A 230 -20.79 11.50 4.06
C LEU A 230 -21.96 11.94 4.93
N ALA A 231 -22.61 10.98 5.59
CA ALA A 231 -23.67 11.19 6.56
C ALA A 231 -23.23 10.61 7.91
N PHE A 232 -23.34 11.41 8.95
CA PHE A 232 -23.10 11.02 10.33
C PHE A 232 -24.31 11.38 11.19
N ASP A 233 -24.77 10.44 12.01
CA ASP A 233 -25.83 10.66 12.98
C ASP A 233 -25.41 10.10 14.34
N GLY A 234 -25.33 10.97 15.34
CA GLY A 234 -24.88 10.59 16.67
C GLY A 234 -24.69 11.77 17.61
N ARG A 235 -23.55 11.79 18.29
CA ARG A 235 -23.17 12.86 19.22
C ARG A 235 -21.70 13.20 19.09
N GLY A 236 -21.34 14.45 19.33
CA GLY A 236 -19.94 14.88 19.32
C GLY A 236 -19.71 16.20 20.05
N GLY A 237 -18.44 16.45 20.37
CA GLY A 237 -17.94 17.63 21.06
C GLY A 237 -16.54 17.98 20.56
N THR A 238 -16.08 19.18 20.87
CA THR A 238 -14.81 19.73 20.35
C THR A 238 -13.73 19.92 21.42
N ASP A 239 -14.06 19.80 22.72
CA ASP A 239 -13.09 19.91 23.81
C ASP A 239 -13.34 18.86 24.93
N PRO A 240 -12.66 17.70 24.90
CA PRO A 240 -11.81 17.22 23.81
C PRO A 240 -12.64 16.83 22.58
N MET A 241 -12.00 16.81 21.40
CA MET A 241 -12.66 16.33 20.19
C MET A 241 -13.08 14.86 20.34
N ALA A 242 -14.38 14.61 20.30
CA ALA A 242 -14.94 13.27 20.44
C ALA A 242 -16.23 13.16 19.63
N ALA A 243 -16.48 11.99 19.06
CA ALA A 243 -17.71 11.69 18.33
C ALA A 243 -18.09 10.22 18.50
N GLU A 244 -19.38 9.92 18.50
CA GLU A 244 -19.91 8.55 18.54
C GLU A 244 -21.23 8.51 17.77
N GLY A 245 -21.35 7.66 16.76
CA GLY A 245 -22.56 7.58 15.94
C GLY A 245 -22.47 6.67 14.71
N SER A 246 -23.57 6.61 13.97
CA SER A 246 -23.65 5.92 12.69
C SER A 246 -22.97 6.75 11.61
N LEU A 247 -22.06 6.14 10.85
CA LEU A 247 -21.42 6.71 9.67
C LEU A 247 -21.90 5.97 8.42
N VAL A 248 -22.24 6.72 7.37
CA VAL A 248 -22.45 6.20 6.01
C VAL A 248 -21.74 7.16 5.05
N ALA A 249 -20.83 6.64 4.25
CA ALA A 249 -20.08 7.41 3.28
C ALA A 249 -20.04 6.72 1.92
N ASP A 250 -20.19 7.51 0.86
CA ASP A 250 -19.96 7.15 -0.53
C ASP A 250 -18.80 8.01 -1.04
N LEU A 251 -17.67 7.38 -1.33
CA LEU A 251 -16.38 8.02 -1.60
C LEU A 251 -16.06 8.00 -3.09
N ALA A 252 -17.04 8.39 -3.92
CA ALA A 252 -16.93 8.37 -5.38
C ALA A 252 -15.89 9.36 -5.95
N ASP A 253 -15.48 10.37 -5.18
CA ASP A 253 -14.51 11.41 -5.57
C ASP A 253 -13.55 11.68 -4.41
N LEU A 254 -12.56 10.78 -4.24
CA LEU A 254 -11.50 10.94 -3.23
C LEU A 254 -10.64 12.20 -3.44
N PRO A 255 -10.27 12.60 -4.68
CA PRO A 255 -9.53 13.85 -4.89
C PRO A 255 -10.25 15.08 -4.32
N ALA A 256 -11.58 15.19 -4.50
CA ALA A 256 -12.37 16.27 -3.91
C ALA A 256 -12.33 16.26 -2.37
N LEU A 257 -12.44 15.08 -1.75
CA LEU A 257 -12.30 14.92 -0.29
C LEU A 257 -10.90 15.28 0.20
N GLY A 258 -9.86 14.91 -0.56
CA GLY A 258 -8.48 15.30 -0.28
C GLY A 258 -8.34 16.82 -0.24
N ALA A 259 -8.85 17.51 -1.27
CA ALA A 259 -8.81 18.97 -1.36
C ALA A 259 -9.49 19.66 -0.16
N LEU A 260 -10.61 19.12 0.33
CA LEU A 260 -11.32 19.63 1.51
C LEU A 260 -10.47 19.63 2.78
N ILE A 261 -9.58 18.65 2.92
CA ILE A 261 -8.66 18.54 4.06
C ILE A 261 -7.23 18.96 3.70
N GLY A 262 -7.00 19.63 2.57
CA GLY A 262 -5.67 20.10 2.17
C GLY A 262 -4.66 18.97 1.92
N THR A 263 -5.11 17.81 1.45
CA THR A 263 -4.27 16.66 1.08
C THR A 263 -4.60 16.14 -0.32
N THR A 264 -3.79 15.25 -0.86
CA THR A 264 -4.10 14.55 -2.12
C THR A 264 -4.43 13.09 -1.83
N LEU A 265 -5.67 12.69 -2.09
CA LEU A 265 -6.09 11.30 -1.99
C LEU A 265 -6.15 10.71 -3.41
N ALA A 266 -5.31 9.72 -3.68
CA ALA A 266 -5.33 9.01 -4.95
C ALA A 266 -6.55 8.06 -5.00
N ALA A 267 -7.13 7.90 -6.20
CA ALA A 267 -8.15 6.89 -6.43
C ALA A 267 -7.55 5.48 -6.24
N PRO A 268 -8.28 4.54 -5.63
CA PRO A 268 -7.81 3.16 -5.50
C PRO A 268 -7.69 2.48 -6.86
N GLY A 269 -6.95 1.38 -6.91
CA GLY A 269 -6.91 0.52 -8.09
C GLY A 269 -8.22 -0.26 -8.30
N PRO A 270 -8.40 -0.90 -9.47
CA PRO A 270 -9.59 -1.70 -9.75
C PRO A 270 -9.79 -2.80 -8.70
N GLY A 271 -11.02 -3.09 -8.30
CA GLY A 271 -11.33 -4.06 -7.24
C GLY A 271 -11.04 -3.55 -5.82
N LEU A 272 -10.44 -2.37 -5.67
CA LEU A 272 -10.16 -1.73 -4.37
C LEU A 272 -10.99 -0.46 -4.15
N GLY A 273 -11.99 -0.21 -5.01
CA GLY A 273 -12.90 0.93 -4.90
C GLY A 273 -12.59 2.04 -5.89
N GLN A 274 -12.10 1.70 -7.09
CA GLN A 274 -11.84 2.66 -8.16
C GLN A 274 -13.14 3.29 -8.68
N ASP A 275 -14.17 2.47 -8.90
CA ASP A 275 -15.46 2.88 -9.45
C ASP A 275 -16.48 3.14 -8.34
N ARG A 276 -16.39 2.38 -7.24
CA ARG A 276 -17.30 2.51 -6.10
C ARG A 276 -16.59 2.20 -4.80
N LEU A 277 -16.59 3.15 -3.87
CA LEU A 277 -16.11 2.92 -2.51
C LEU A 277 -17.13 3.44 -1.51
N THR A 278 -17.85 2.54 -0.83
CA THR A 278 -18.80 2.93 0.23
C THR A 278 -18.38 2.36 1.56
N ILE A 279 -18.54 3.13 2.64
CA ILE A 279 -18.23 2.72 4.01
C ILE A 279 -19.45 3.00 4.88
N ALA A 280 -19.90 2.01 5.63
CA ALA A 280 -20.92 2.19 6.66
C ALA A 280 -20.50 1.50 7.96
N GLY A 281 -20.89 2.02 9.12
CA GLY A 281 -20.60 1.40 10.41
C GLY A 281 -20.85 2.32 11.60
N GLN A 282 -20.52 1.85 12.81
CA GLN A 282 -20.55 2.66 14.03
C GLN A 282 -19.17 3.29 14.25
N MET A 283 -19.08 4.60 14.11
CA MET A 283 -17.85 5.36 14.27
C MET A 283 -17.75 5.94 15.68
N THR A 284 -16.58 5.80 16.29
CA THR A 284 -16.19 6.49 17.52
C THR A 284 -14.86 7.21 17.29
N VAL A 285 -14.78 8.48 17.65
CA VAL A 285 -13.55 9.25 17.77
C VAL A 285 -13.35 9.57 19.24
N ASP A 286 -12.21 9.20 19.81
CA ASP A 286 -11.86 9.53 21.19
C ASP A 286 -11.07 10.84 21.30
N GLY A 287 -10.91 11.33 22.54
CA GLY A 287 -10.19 12.58 22.83
C GLY A 287 -8.70 12.58 22.50
N THR A 288 -8.14 11.44 22.05
CA THR A 288 -6.75 11.34 21.57
C THR A 288 -6.65 11.44 20.04
N GLY A 289 -7.79 11.49 19.34
CA GLY A 289 -7.86 11.45 17.88
C GLY A 289 -7.86 10.03 17.30
N ALA A 290 -7.96 8.99 18.14
CA ALA A 290 -8.14 7.63 17.64
C ALA A 290 -9.57 7.43 17.13
N LEU A 291 -9.67 6.84 15.93
CA LEU A 291 -10.92 6.52 15.26
C LEU A 291 -11.13 5.01 15.30
N TYR A 292 -12.33 4.61 15.70
CA TYR A 292 -12.78 3.23 15.74
C TYR A 292 -14.02 3.11 14.87
N LEU A 293 -14.03 2.15 13.95
CA LEU A 293 -15.18 1.82 13.12
C LEU A 293 -15.57 0.37 13.42
N ARG A 294 -16.73 0.19 14.05
CA ARG A 294 -17.28 -1.12 14.42
C ARG A 294 -18.39 -1.52 13.47
N ASP A 295 -18.54 -2.83 13.27
CA ASP A 295 -19.52 -3.40 12.33
C ASP A 295 -19.43 -2.75 10.94
N ALA A 296 -18.19 -2.48 10.50
CA ALA A 296 -17.95 -1.83 9.23
C ALA A 296 -18.48 -2.70 8.09
N LYS A 297 -19.12 -2.08 7.12
CA LYS A 297 -19.44 -2.64 5.82
C LYS A 297 -18.80 -1.74 4.76
N ILE A 298 -17.79 -2.28 4.11
CA ILE A 298 -17.03 -1.63 3.05
C ILE A 298 -17.38 -2.32 1.74
N VAL A 299 -17.82 -1.55 0.75
CA VAL A 299 -18.00 -2.04 -0.62
C VAL A 299 -16.98 -1.34 -1.48
N ALA A 300 -16.05 -2.12 -2.04
CA ALA A 300 -14.99 -1.68 -2.93
C ALA A 300 -15.23 -2.34 -4.30
N ASP A 301 -15.81 -1.57 -5.22
CA ASP A 301 -16.30 -2.01 -6.51
C ASP A 301 -17.33 -3.16 -6.37
N GLY A 302 -16.93 -4.38 -6.71
CA GLY A 302 -17.73 -5.60 -6.53
C GLY A 302 -17.47 -6.36 -5.21
N ASN A 303 -16.48 -5.93 -4.43
CA ASN A 303 -16.01 -6.64 -3.24
C ASN A 303 -16.69 -6.10 -1.99
N GLU A 304 -17.34 -6.99 -1.23
CA GLU A 304 -17.94 -6.67 0.07
C GLU A 304 -17.05 -7.18 1.20
N ILE A 305 -16.66 -6.26 2.09
CA ILE A 305 -15.78 -6.51 3.23
C ILE A 305 -16.50 -6.02 4.48
N THR A 306 -16.49 -6.82 5.54
CA THR A 306 -17.04 -6.47 6.83
C THR A 306 -16.00 -6.64 7.93
N GLY A 307 -16.14 -5.90 9.03
CA GLY A 307 -15.25 -6.08 10.18
C GLY A 307 -15.05 -4.84 11.03
N ASP A 308 -13.98 -4.84 11.79
CA ASP A 308 -13.64 -3.77 12.71
C ASP A 308 -12.32 -3.11 12.31
N LEU A 309 -12.25 -1.78 12.38
CA LEU A 309 -11.09 -0.98 12.04
C LEU A 309 -10.77 0.02 13.15
N ASP A 310 -9.51 0.08 13.56
CA ASP A 310 -8.98 1.01 14.55
C ASP A 310 -7.85 1.82 13.89
N LEU A 311 -8.04 3.12 13.73
CA LEU A 311 -7.03 4.05 13.22
C LEU A 311 -6.54 4.94 14.36
N LYS A 312 -5.28 4.78 14.75
CA LYS A 312 -4.68 5.56 15.84
C LYS A 312 -3.66 6.54 15.27
N PRO A 313 -3.64 7.80 15.73
CA PRO A 313 -2.53 8.70 15.47
C PRO A 313 -1.20 8.09 15.92
N GLY A 314 -0.11 8.40 15.22
CA GLY A 314 1.24 7.99 15.59
C GLY A 314 2.25 9.10 15.31
N GLU A 315 3.48 8.94 15.80
CA GLU A 315 4.50 10.02 15.79
C GLU A 315 4.82 10.52 14.37
N ALA A 316 4.98 9.60 13.41
CA ALA A 316 5.27 9.93 12.01
C ALA A 316 4.12 9.59 11.06
N ARG A 317 3.29 8.61 11.45
CA ARG A 317 2.21 8.03 10.63
C ARG A 317 1.11 7.47 11.52
N PRO A 318 -0.13 7.44 11.06
CA PRO A 318 -1.18 6.71 11.75
C PRO A 318 -0.95 5.20 11.64
N LYS A 319 -1.41 4.45 12.64
CA LYS A 319 -1.44 2.99 12.66
C LYS A 319 -2.87 2.49 12.49
N LEU A 320 -3.11 1.67 11.48
CA LEU A 320 -4.36 0.96 11.24
C LEU A 320 -4.28 -0.46 11.81
N SER A 321 -5.26 -0.87 12.59
CA SER A 321 -5.46 -2.26 12.99
C SER A 321 -6.84 -2.71 12.54
N ALA A 322 -6.93 -3.82 11.81
CA ALA A 322 -8.20 -4.27 11.25
C ALA A 322 -8.38 -5.79 11.32
N GLN A 323 -9.60 -6.21 11.64
CA GLN A 323 -10.03 -7.60 11.53
C GLN A 323 -11.17 -7.66 10.51
N LEU A 324 -10.87 -8.21 9.34
CA LEU A 324 -11.74 -8.16 8.16
C LEU A 324 -12.17 -9.57 7.73
N ALA A 325 -13.45 -9.69 7.40
CA ALA A 325 -14.02 -10.81 6.69
C ALA A 325 -14.59 -10.30 5.37
N SER A 326 -14.48 -11.06 4.30
CA SER A 326 -15.02 -10.69 3.00
C SER A 326 -15.83 -11.83 2.41
N GLY A 327 -16.72 -11.49 1.49
CA GLY A 327 -17.21 -12.46 0.51
C GLY A 327 -16.11 -12.88 -0.48
N PRO A 328 -16.46 -13.47 -1.62
CA PRO A 328 -15.51 -13.67 -2.71
C PRO A 328 -14.87 -12.34 -3.11
N ILE A 329 -13.53 -12.29 -3.12
CA ILE A 329 -12.77 -11.12 -3.57
C ILE A 329 -12.37 -11.32 -5.03
N SER A 330 -12.59 -10.31 -5.87
CA SER A 330 -12.09 -10.26 -7.24
C SER A 330 -11.25 -9.00 -7.47
N LEU A 331 -9.98 -9.21 -7.81
CA LEU A 331 -8.99 -8.21 -8.19
C LEU A 331 -8.56 -8.38 -9.66
N ALA A 332 -9.33 -9.13 -10.46
CA ALA A 332 -8.99 -9.44 -11.84
C ALA A 332 -8.80 -8.19 -12.74
N GLY A 333 -9.45 -7.07 -12.40
CA GLY A 333 -9.26 -5.78 -13.08
C GLY A 333 -7.98 -5.05 -12.68
N SER A 334 -7.45 -5.25 -11.46
CA SER A 334 -6.22 -4.60 -10.96
C SER A 334 -4.98 -5.13 -11.67
N ALA A 335 -5.10 -6.32 -12.25
CA ALA A 335 -4.04 -7.07 -12.91
C ALA A 335 -4.11 -7.04 -14.45
N GLU A 336 -4.99 -6.25 -15.08
CA GLU A 336 -4.96 -6.06 -16.55
C GLU A 336 -3.65 -5.43 -17.05
N GLY A 337 -2.82 -4.92 -16.14
CA GLY A 337 -1.43 -4.55 -16.39
C GLY A 337 -0.40 -5.62 -15.99
N GLY A 338 -0.77 -6.86 -15.64
CA GLY A 338 0.13 -7.82 -14.98
C GLY A 338 -0.04 -9.29 -15.35
N SER A 339 -1.24 -9.77 -15.68
CA SER A 339 -1.43 -11.15 -16.15
C SER A 339 -1.40 -11.19 -17.68
N GLY A 340 -0.32 -11.72 -18.25
CA GLY A 340 -0.11 -11.90 -19.68
C GLY A 340 -1.06 -12.93 -20.30
N SER A 341 -2.35 -12.62 -20.37
CA SER A 341 -3.36 -13.38 -21.10
C SER A 341 -3.77 -12.68 -22.41
N ALA A 342 -2.78 -12.15 -23.12
CA ALA A 342 -2.83 -12.07 -24.58
C ALA A 342 -1.79 -13.08 -25.07
N GLU A 343 -2.23 -14.13 -25.76
CA GLU A 343 -1.40 -15.15 -26.37
C GLU A 343 -0.16 -14.50 -27.03
N GLY A 344 1.03 -14.76 -26.47
CA GLY A 344 2.33 -14.32 -27.02
C GLY A 344 2.93 -13.02 -26.47
N ALA A 345 2.27 -12.28 -25.56
CA ALA A 345 2.87 -11.09 -24.94
C ALA A 345 3.70 -11.46 -23.69
N GLY A 346 4.95 -10.97 -23.61
CA GLY A 346 5.87 -11.17 -22.48
C GLY A 346 5.39 -10.60 -21.14
N TRP A 347 6.26 -10.55 -20.13
CA TRP A 347 5.91 -9.95 -18.84
C TRP A 347 5.61 -8.45 -19.00
N SER A 348 4.65 -7.95 -18.22
CA SER A 348 4.27 -6.53 -18.28
C SER A 348 5.40 -5.61 -17.80
N ASN A 349 5.60 -4.52 -18.54
CA ASN A 349 6.48 -3.42 -18.19
C ASN A 349 5.74 -2.25 -17.51
N ALA A 350 4.43 -2.41 -17.23
CA ALA A 350 3.67 -1.38 -16.53
C ALA A 350 4.29 -1.13 -15.15
N ALA A 351 4.44 0.15 -14.80
CA ALA A 351 5.00 0.55 -13.52
C ALA A 351 4.03 0.19 -12.39
N ILE A 352 4.55 -0.49 -11.37
CA ILE A 352 3.83 -0.82 -10.15
C ILE A 352 4.03 0.33 -9.16
N ASP A 353 2.96 1.06 -8.86
CA ASP A 353 2.99 2.13 -7.86
C ASP A 353 2.77 1.55 -6.46
N VAL A 354 3.76 1.76 -5.59
CA VAL A 354 3.73 1.35 -4.18
C VAL A 354 3.79 2.53 -3.22
N SER A 355 3.61 3.77 -3.72
CA SER A 355 3.58 4.97 -2.89
C SER A 355 2.54 4.88 -1.76
N GLY A 356 1.41 4.19 -1.99
CA GLY A 356 0.38 3.95 -0.97
C GLY A 356 0.87 3.18 0.26
N LEU A 357 1.89 2.32 0.14
CA LEU A 357 2.52 1.65 1.29
C LEU A 357 3.19 2.65 2.25
N ALA A 358 3.43 3.88 1.78
CA ALA A 358 4.02 4.94 2.55
C ALA A 358 2.98 5.85 3.25
N ALA A 359 1.68 5.58 3.14
CA ALA A 359 0.66 6.44 3.75
C ALA A 359 0.50 6.19 5.27
N LEU A 360 0.56 4.93 5.68
CA LEU A 360 0.28 4.51 7.06
C LEU A 360 1.04 3.23 7.42
N ASP A 361 1.05 2.88 8.70
CA ASP A 361 1.43 1.55 9.17
C ASP A 361 0.16 0.73 9.44
N ALA A 362 0.18 -0.58 9.22
CA ALA A 362 -1.02 -1.41 9.31
C ALA A 362 -0.77 -2.82 9.89
N GLU A 363 -1.80 -3.36 10.54
CA GLU A 363 -1.91 -4.75 10.93
C GLU A 363 -3.33 -5.24 10.60
N ILE A 364 -3.46 -6.07 9.56
CA ILE A 364 -4.75 -6.45 8.97
C ILE A 364 -4.84 -7.96 8.94
N ALA A 365 -5.79 -8.53 9.67
CA ALA A 365 -6.19 -9.92 9.53
C ALA A 365 -7.37 -10.01 8.55
N LEU A 366 -7.18 -10.72 7.43
CA LEU A 366 -8.19 -10.87 6.38
C LEU A 366 -8.59 -12.33 6.24
N SER A 367 -9.91 -12.57 6.18
CA SER A 367 -10.49 -13.86 5.83
C SER A 367 -11.46 -13.74 4.66
N ALA A 368 -11.29 -14.59 3.64
CA ALA A 368 -12.16 -14.63 2.48
C ALA A 368 -12.39 -16.09 2.02
N PRO A 369 -13.58 -16.46 1.53
CA PRO A 369 -13.86 -17.80 1.01
C PRO A 369 -13.13 -18.09 -0.32
N SER A 370 -12.78 -17.05 -1.08
CA SER A 370 -12.05 -17.14 -2.34
C SER A 370 -11.46 -15.78 -2.72
N VAL A 371 -10.31 -15.79 -3.38
CA VAL A 371 -9.65 -14.59 -3.92
C VAL A 371 -9.25 -14.85 -5.37
N ASP A 372 -9.78 -14.07 -6.29
CA ASP A 372 -9.42 -14.09 -7.71
C ASP A 372 -8.48 -12.91 -7.99
N LEU A 373 -7.22 -13.20 -8.32
CA LEU A 373 -6.20 -12.21 -8.69
C LEU A 373 -6.05 -12.11 -10.22
N GLY A 374 -7.06 -12.53 -10.98
CA GLY A 374 -7.02 -12.64 -12.44
C GLY A 374 -6.40 -13.96 -12.88
N GLY A 375 -5.07 -13.98 -13.02
CA GLY A 375 -4.32 -15.18 -13.43
C GLY A 375 -4.14 -16.23 -12.33
N LEU A 376 -4.51 -15.92 -11.09
CA LEU A 376 -4.38 -16.83 -9.95
C LEU A 376 -5.69 -16.88 -9.18
N LYS A 377 -6.20 -18.10 -8.98
CA LYS A 377 -7.45 -18.34 -8.25
C LYS A 377 -7.19 -19.07 -6.96
N LEU A 378 -7.50 -18.41 -5.86
CA LEU A 378 -7.35 -18.91 -4.51
C LEU A 378 -8.75 -19.24 -3.93
N GLY A 379 -8.84 -20.34 -3.20
CA GLY A 379 -9.99 -20.70 -2.38
C GLY A 379 -9.94 -20.02 -1.02
N GLU A 380 -10.34 -20.74 0.03
CA GLU A 380 -10.36 -20.23 1.40
C GLU A 380 -9.00 -19.63 1.77
N THR A 381 -9.00 -18.34 2.10
CA THR A 381 -7.82 -17.52 2.29
C THR A 381 -7.91 -16.84 3.65
N ARG A 382 -6.92 -17.07 4.50
CA ARG A 382 -6.68 -16.38 5.77
C ARG A 382 -5.25 -15.87 5.77
N VAL A 383 -5.09 -14.56 5.86
CA VAL A 383 -3.77 -13.91 5.86
C VAL A 383 -3.68 -12.87 6.97
N LEU A 384 -2.46 -12.64 7.45
CA LEU A 384 -2.12 -11.52 8.31
C LEU A 384 -1.15 -10.61 7.56
N ILE A 385 -1.54 -9.35 7.35
CA ILE A 385 -0.76 -8.35 6.65
C ILE A 385 -0.21 -7.38 7.68
N THR A 386 1.11 -7.23 7.74
CA THR A 386 1.80 -6.23 8.58
C THR A 386 2.53 -5.25 7.68
N LEU A 387 2.14 -3.97 7.71
CA LEU A 387 2.79 -2.88 7.01
C LEU A 387 3.54 -2.01 8.01
N ASP A 388 4.87 -2.00 7.91
CA ASP A 388 5.76 -1.10 8.65
C ASP A 388 6.58 -0.29 7.64
N ARG A 389 6.42 1.04 7.65
CA ARG A 389 7.30 1.97 6.91
C ARG A 389 7.54 1.53 5.45
N ALA A 390 6.45 1.35 4.71
CA ALA A 390 6.44 0.92 3.30
C ALA A 390 6.94 -0.51 3.03
N ARG A 391 7.00 -1.39 4.04
CA ARG A 391 7.20 -2.83 3.86
C ARG A 391 5.99 -3.59 4.36
N ALA A 392 5.30 -4.26 3.46
CA ALA A 392 4.21 -5.18 3.77
C ALA A 392 4.76 -6.61 3.87
N VAL A 393 4.44 -7.30 4.96
CA VAL A 393 4.64 -8.75 5.13
C VAL A 393 3.27 -9.39 5.19
N ILE A 394 3.03 -10.36 4.33
CA ILE A 394 1.79 -11.11 4.22
C ILE A 394 2.09 -12.54 4.67
N ASP A 395 1.63 -12.89 5.87
CA ASP A 395 1.74 -14.23 6.45
C ASP A 395 0.54 -15.07 6.00
N LEU A 396 0.81 -16.12 5.21
CA LEU A 396 -0.16 -17.00 4.59
C LEU A 396 -0.53 -18.12 5.57
N ARG A 397 -1.44 -17.82 6.51
CA ARG A 397 -1.86 -18.76 7.56
C ARG A 397 -2.61 -19.96 7.00
N GLN A 398 -3.48 -19.72 6.03
CA GLN A 398 -4.23 -20.77 5.33
C GLN A 398 -4.67 -20.24 3.98
N VAL A 399 -4.12 -20.77 2.90
CA VAL A 399 -4.54 -20.40 1.55
C VAL A 399 -4.79 -21.68 0.76
N ALA A 400 -6.03 -21.97 0.40
CA ALA A 400 -6.34 -23.07 -0.49
C ALA A 400 -6.06 -22.64 -1.95
N ALA A 401 -5.35 -23.45 -2.72
CA ALA A 401 -5.11 -23.18 -4.13
C ALA A 401 -5.01 -24.49 -4.90
N TYR A 402 -5.62 -24.58 -6.09
CA TYR A 402 -5.48 -25.73 -7.01
C TYR A 402 -5.66 -27.12 -6.38
N GLY A 403 -6.54 -27.25 -5.38
CA GLY A 403 -6.81 -28.52 -4.68
C GLY A 403 -5.86 -28.86 -3.53
N GLY A 404 -4.83 -28.05 -3.29
CA GLY A 404 -3.92 -28.15 -2.16
C GLY A 404 -3.88 -26.87 -1.31
N THR A 405 -2.78 -26.65 -0.61
CA THR A 405 -2.60 -25.51 0.31
C THR A 405 -1.29 -24.77 0.06
N VAL A 406 -1.31 -23.47 0.25
CA VAL A 406 -0.16 -22.57 0.22
C VAL A 406 0.02 -21.97 1.62
N GLY A 407 1.25 -22.00 2.12
CA GLY A 407 1.67 -21.38 3.36
C GLY A 407 3.01 -20.65 3.21
N GLY A 408 3.42 -19.96 4.27
CA GLY A 408 4.67 -19.20 4.30
C GLY A 408 4.43 -17.70 4.34
N ASP A 409 5.37 -16.92 3.81
CA ASP A 409 5.30 -15.46 3.80
C ASP A 409 5.62 -14.85 2.44
N PHE A 410 4.98 -13.71 2.17
CA PHE A 410 5.21 -12.88 1.00
C PHE A 410 5.47 -11.44 1.43
N VAL A 411 6.55 -10.85 0.94
CA VAL A 411 7.05 -9.54 1.35
C VAL A 411 7.05 -8.60 0.16
N LEU A 412 6.42 -7.44 0.31
CA LEU A 412 6.55 -6.31 -0.61
C LEU A 412 7.29 -5.19 0.13
N ASN A 413 8.36 -4.68 -0.47
CA ASN A 413 9.14 -3.59 0.11
C ASN A 413 9.23 -2.44 -0.89
N GLY A 414 8.68 -1.29 -0.53
CA GLY A 414 8.77 -0.05 -1.31
C GLY A 414 9.89 0.90 -0.85
N ARG A 415 10.76 0.47 0.07
CA ARG A 415 11.86 1.31 0.60
C ARG A 415 13.01 1.36 -0.40
N GLY A 416 13.24 2.53 -1.01
CA GLY A 416 14.38 2.74 -1.91
C GLY A 416 14.25 2.03 -3.27
N GLY A 417 13.04 1.62 -3.64
CA GLY A 417 12.73 0.81 -4.81
C GLY A 417 11.73 -0.30 -4.45
N LEU A 418 11.08 -0.89 -5.46
CA LEU A 418 10.21 -2.05 -5.25
C LEU A 418 11.04 -3.33 -5.28
N SER A 419 10.97 -4.10 -4.20
CA SER A 419 11.40 -5.49 -4.17
C SER A 419 10.29 -6.38 -3.62
N VAL A 420 10.20 -7.60 -4.14
CA VAL A 420 9.26 -8.63 -3.71
C VAL A 420 10.05 -9.86 -3.34
N GLY A 421 9.71 -10.52 -2.24
CA GLY A 421 10.34 -11.78 -1.88
C GLY A 421 9.46 -12.59 -0.94
N GLY A 422 9.95 -13.75 -0.52
CA GLY A 422 9.22 -14.59 0.41
C GLY A 422 9.69 -16.02 0.40
N ARG A 423 9.14 -16.79 1.33
CA ARG A 423 9.30 -18.24 1.38
C ARG A 423 7.91 -18.86 1.33
N LEU A 424 7.64 -19.64 0.29
CA LEU A 424 6.35 -20.26 0.05
C LEU A 424 6.50 -21.78 0.11
N GLN A 425 5.60 -22.42 0.85
CA GLN A 425 5.40 -23.86 0.85
C GLN A 425 4.05 -24.17 0.23
N LEU A 426 4.06 -24.89 -0.87
CA LEU A 426 2.89 -25.32 -1.60
C LEU A 426 2.79 -26.83 -1.46
N ALA A 427 1.69 -27.32 -0.90
CA ALA A 427 1.50 -28.74 -0.60
C ALA A 427 0.27 -29.30 -1.32
N GLY A 428 0.42 -30.45 -1.96
CA GLY A 428 -0.66 -31.18 -2.63
C GLY A 428 -1.31 -30.43 -3.80
N LEU A 429 -0.55 -29.61 -4.51
CA LEU A 429 -1.09 -28.82 -5.63
C LEU A 429 -1.29 -29.66 -6.89
N LYS A 430 -2.43 -29.45 -7.57
CA LYS A 430 -2.64 -29.97 -8.92
C LYS A 430 -1.86 -29.13 -9.93
N THR A 431 -0.70 -29.63 -10.33
CA THR A 431 0.23 -28.99 -11.28
C THR A 431 -0.43 -28.58 -12.59
N GLN A 432 -1.35 -29.40 -13.13
CA GLN A 432 -2.02 -29.11 -14.39
C GLN A 432 -2.80 -27.79 -14.34
N SER A 433 -3.59 -27.58 -13.28
CA SER A 433 -4.41 -26.38 -13.14
C SER A 433 -3.55 -25.16 -12.85
N LEU A 434 -2.53 -25.32 -12.00
CA LEU A 434 -1.58 -24.26 -11.68
C LEU A 434 -0.81 -23.76 -12.92
N LEU A 435 -0.21 -24.68 -13.68
CA LEU A 435 0.62 -24.32 -14.83
C LEU A 435 -0.21 -23.83 -16.02
N ARG A 436 -1.46 -24.28 -16.15
CA ARG A 436 -2.41 -23.73 -17.12
C ARG A 436 -2.65 -22.25 -16.85
N ASP A 437 -2.97 -21.91 -15.61
CA ASP A 437 -3.32 -20.54 -15.23
C ASP A 437 -2.10 -19.60 -15.24
N LEU A 438 -0.93 -20.08 -14.79
CA LEU A 438 0.29 -19.27 -14.67
C LEU A 438 1.15 -19.19 -15.94
N ALA A 439 1.26 -20.29 -16.68
CA ALA A 439 2.20 -20.44 -17.79
C ALA A 439 1.53 -20.83 -19.12
N GLY A 440 0.20 -21.02 -19.13
CA GLY A 440 -0.52 -21.50 -20.31
C GLY A 440 -0.15 -22.94 -20.68
N TRP A 441 0.41 -23.72 -19.75
CA TRP A 441 0.91 -25.06 -20.01
C TRP A 441 0.17 -26.10 -19.18
N ASP A 442 -0.56 -27.01 -19.83
CA ASP A 442 -1.48 -27.93 -19.16
C ASP A 442 -1.17 -29.41 -19.39
N LYS A 443 0.06 -29.70 -19.79
CA LYS A 443 0.53 -31.05 -20.14
C LYS A 443 1.02 -31.85 -18.94
N LEU A 444 1.40 -31.21 -17.83
CA LEU A 444 1.83 -31.92 -16.63
C LEU A 444 0.64 -32.20 -15.71
N VAL A 445 0.29 -33.48 -15.56
CA VAL A 445 -0.80 -33.93 -14.70
C VAL A 445 -0.21 -34.69 -13.52
N ALA A 446 0.01 -33.99 -12.42
CA ALA A 446 0.44 -34.58 -11.16
C ALA A 446 -0.06 -33.76 -9.96
N THR A 447 -0.01 -34.38 -8.80
CA THR A 447 -0.11 -33.68 -7.51
C THR A 447 1.27 -33.66 -6.87
N GLY A 448 1.65 -32.52 -6.30
CA GLY A 448 2.94 -32.42 -5.65
C GLY A 448 3.11 -31.22 -4.75
N ASP A 449 4.29 -31.17 -4.16
CA ASP A 449 4.76 -30.18 -3.22
C ASP A 449 5.86 -29.34 -3.90
N LEU A 450 5.88 -28.05 -3.59
CA LEU A 450 6.87 -27.09 -4.08
C LEU A 450 7.24 -26.18 -2.92
N GLU A 451 8.53 -26.07 -2.64
CA GLU A 451 9.06 -25.04 -1.76
C GLU A 451 9.90 -24.07 -2.58
N VAL A 452 9.68 -22.78 -2.36
CA VAL A 452 10.45 -21.73 -3.04
C VAL A 452 10.74 -20.59 -2.09
N GLU A 453 12.02 -20.19 -2.05
CA GLU A 453 12.47 -18.93 -1.47
C GLU A 453 12.97 -18.04 -2.60
N PHE A 454 12.49 -16.79 -2.65
CA PHE A 454 12.80 -15.89 -3.75
C PHE A 454 12.90 -14.43 -3.33
N LEU A 455 13.62 -13.65 -4.13
CA LEU A 455 13.76 -12.21 -4.08
C LEU A 455 13.84 -11.66 -5.51
N GLY A 456 13.02 -10.68 -5.84
CA GLY A 456 13.09 -9.93 -7.10
C GLY A 456 13.08 -8.43 -6.82
N VAL A 457 13.75 -7.65 -7.67
CA VAL A 457 13.88 -6.20 -7.54
C VAL A 457 13.51 -5.52 -8.85
N GLY A 458 12.48 -4.69 -8.83
CA GLY A 458 12.00 -4.04 -10.03
C GLY A 458 10.66 -3.34 -9.82
N ASN A 459 10.41 -2.30 -10.60
CA ASN A 459 9.17 -1.53 -10.56
C ASN A 459 8.12 -2.03 -11.57
N SER A 460 8.31 -3.22 -12.16
CA SER A 460 7.37 -3.86 -13.09
C SER A 460 7.47 -5.38 -12.97
N VAL A 461 6.48 -6.12 -13.47
CA VAL A 461 6.50 -7.60 -13.45
C VAL A 461 7.71 -8.12 -14.23
N ALA A 462 8.01 -7.53 -15.40
CA ALA A 462 9.17 -7.93 -16.20
C ALA A 462 10.50 -7.72 -15.45
N ALA A 463 10.67 -6.58 -14.76
CA ALA A 463 11.87 -6.30 -14.00
C ALA A 463 12.01 -7.21 -12.76
N LEU A 464 10.90 -7.51 -12.09
CA LEU A 464 10.88 -8.44 -10.95
C LEU A 464 11.28 -9.86 -11.36
N ILE A 465 10.72 -10.37 -12.48
CA ILE A 465 11.08 -11.70 -12.98
C ILE A 465 12.52 -11.74 -13.52
N GLY A 466 12.95 -10.71 -14.25
CA GLY A 466 14.31 -10.64 -14.81
C GLY A 466 15.43 -10.41 -13.77
N SER A 467 15.09 -10.06 -12.54
CA SER A 467 16.03 -9.92 -11.42
C SER A 467 15.84 -10.99 -10.34
N LEU A 468 14.99 -11.99 -10.61
CA LEU A 468 14.61 -12.98 -9.61
C LEU A 468 15.83 -13.81 -9.21
N GLU A 469 16.06 -13.90 -7.92
CA GLU A 469 17.04 -14.75 -7.26
C GLU A 469 16.32 -15.67 -6.28
N GLY A 470 16.80 -16.89 -6.10
CA GLY A 470 16.15 -17.81 -5.19
C GLY A 470 16.60 -19.26 -5.29
N SER A 471 15.90 -20.11 -4.56
CA SER A 471 16.09 -21.56 -4.61
C SER A 471 14.83 -22.29 -4.16
N GLY A 472 14.71 -23.54 -4.56
CA GLY A 472 13.57 -24.34 -4.16
C GLY A 472 13.73 -25.83 -4.45
N ASN A 473 12.70 -26.58 -4.09
CA ASN A 473 12.58 -28.00 -4.38
C ASN A 473 11.19 -28.30 -4.92
N LEU A 474 11.10 -29.32 -5.76
CA LEU A 474 9.86 -29.81 -6.34
C LEU A 474 9.79 -31.31 -6.08
N GLU A 475 8.64 -31.76 -5.58
CA GLU A 475 8.33 -33.17 -5.40
C GLU A 475 6.94 -33.46 -5.96
N LEU A 476 6.86 -34.27 -7.01
CA LEU A 476 5.62 -34.72 -7.61
C LEU A 476 5.44 -36.21 -7.32
N GLY A 477 4.24 -36.57 -6.88
CA GLY A 477 3.83 -37.96 -6.76
C GLY A 477 3.51 -38.58 -8.12
N GLN A 478 2.68 -39.62 -8.11
CA GLN A 478 2.27 -40.29 -9.34
C GLN A 478 1.53 -39.32 -10.29
N GLY A 479 1.90 -39.37 -11.57
CA GLY A 479 1.36 -38.47 -12.58
C GLY A 479 1.67 -38.89 -14.00
N ALA A 480 1.40 -37.98 -14.95
CA ALA A 480 1.74 -38.15 -16.35
C ALA A 480 2.09 -36.83 -17.01
N VAL A 481 3.04 -36.88 -17.95
CA VAL A 481 3.29 -35.79 -18.91
C VAL A 481 2.54 -36.14 -20.20
N GLN A 482 1.57 -35.31 -20.57
CA GLN A 482 0.75 -35.47 -21.77
C GLN A 482 1.44 -34.85 -23.00
N GLY A 483 1.11 -35.38 -24.17
CA GLY A 483 1.70 -34.99 -25.45
C GLY A 483 3.05 -35.64 -25.75
N PHE A 484 3.52 -36.54 -24.89
CA PHE A 484 4.87 -37.08 -24.95
C PHE A 484 4.94 -38.52 -24.46
N ASP A 485 5.31 -39.48 -25.31
CA ASP A 485 5.57 -40.88 -24.91
C ASP A 485 7.05 -41.24 -25.10
N ILE A 486 7.83 -41.10 -24.01
CA ILE A 486 9.26 -41.42 -24.01
C ILE A 486 9.49 -42.90 -24.33
N VAL A 487 8.68 -43.79 -23.77
CA VAL A 487 8.88 -45.23 -23.89
C VAL A 487 8.74 -45.63 -25.36
N ALA A 488 7.68 -45.19 -26.02
CA ALA A 488 7.45 -45.47 -27.42
C ALA A 488 8.52 -44.82 -28.32
N MET A 489 8.91 -43.58 -28.02
CA MET A 489 9.99 -42.89 -28.73
C MET A 489 11.32 -43.65 -28.63
N LEU A 490 11.67 -44.17 -27.45
CA LEU A 490 12.90 -44.96 -27.24
C LEU A 490 12.85 -46.32 -27.93
N GLN A 491 11.69 -46.99 -27.95
CA GLN A 491 11.51 -48.28 -28.60
C GLN A 491 11.58 -48.21 -30.12
N THR A 492 11.14 -47.08 -30.70
CA THR A 492 11.02 -46.90 -32.15
C THR A 492 12.13 -46.02 -32.73
N LEU A 493 12.86 -45.30 -31.88
CA LEU A 493 13.84 -44.27 -32.24
C LEU A 493 13.25 -43.18 -33.15
N ASP A 494 11.94 -42.96 -33.05
CA ASP A 494 11.20 -41.99 -33.87
C ASP A 494 10.69 -40.83 -33.00
N PRO A 495 11.16 -39.58 -33.23
CA PRO A 495 10.65 -38.41 -32.52
C PRO A 495 9.19 -38.06 -32.88
N ALA A 496 8.55 -38.75 -33.83
CA ALA A 496 7.14 -38.58 -34.17
C ALA A 496 6.16 -39.05 -33.07
N TYR A 497 6.63 -39.73 -32.02
CA TYR A 497 5.84 -40.09 -30.81
C TYR A 497 5.62 -38.90 -29.84
N VAL A 498 5.70 -37.69 -30.37
CA VAL A 498 5.32 -36.43 -29.74
C VAL A 498 4.02 -35.97 -30.39
N GLY A 499 2.92 -35.87 -29.64
CA GLY A 499 1.62 -35.52 -30.23
C GLY A 499 0.39 -35.84 -29.38
N GLU A 500 -0.77 -35.48 -29.89
CA GLU A 500 -2.07 -35.63 -29.21
C GLU A 500 -2.35 -37.11 -28.86
N GLY A 501 -2.71 -37.39 -27.60
CA GLY A 501 -2.99 -38.74 -27.09
C GLY A 501 -1.77 -39.54 -26.58
N GLN A 502 -0.55 -39.05 -26.79
CA GLN A 502 0.67 -39.65 -26.22
C GLN A 502 0.86 -39.20 -24.77
N GLN A 503 1.39 -40.05 -23.90
CA GLN A 503 1.72 -39.67 -22.52
C GLN A 503 2.82 -40.54 -21.90
N THR A 504 3.57 -39.94 -20.98
CA THR A 504 4.58 -40.64 -20.17
C THR A 504 4.12 -40.60 -18.73
N SER A 505 3.65 -41.74 -18.22
CA SER A 505 3.30 -41.90 -16.81
C SER A 505 4.55 -42.05 -15.95
N PHE A 506 4.54 -41.48 -14.75
CA PHE A 506 5.60 -41.59 -13.76
C PHE A 506 5.03 -41.84 -12.37
N ASP A 507 5.78 -42.53 -11.52
CA ASP A 507 5.46 -42.80 -10.12
C ASP A 507 5.94 -41.67 -9.20
N GLY A 508 6.99 -40.95 -9.62
CA GLY A 508 7.45 -39.74 -8.94
C GLY A 508 8.45 -38.94 -9.77
N LEU A 509 8.50 -37.63 -9.51
CA LEU A 509 9.48 -36.70 -10.07
C LEU A 509 9.95 -35.78 -8.95
N ALA A 510 11.25 -35.63 -8.77
CA ALA A 510 11.80 -34.73 -7.76
C ALA A 510 13.05 -34.02 -8.27
N GLY A 511 13.33 -32.82 -7.75
CA GLY A 511 14.55 -32.08 -8.05
C GLY A 511 14.64 -30.77 -7.27
N THR A 512 15.85 -30.22 -7.21
CA THR A 512 16.12 -28.91 -6.62
C THR A 512 16.47 -27.89 -7.69
N PHE A 513 16.22 -26.61 -7.45
CA PHE A 513 16.56 -25.57 -8.40
C PHE A 513 17.10 -24.32 -7.70
N THR A 514 17.90 -23.57 -8.43
CA THR A 514 18.31 -22.22 -8.07
C THR A 514 17.86 -21.24 -9.14
N ILE A 515 17.62 -19.99 -8.78
CA ILE A 515 17.27 -18.92 -9.70
C ILE A 515 18.32 -17.83 -9.54
N ALA A 516 18.89 -17.38 -10.65
CA ALA A 516 19.82 -16.26 -10.68
C ALA A 516 19.49 -15.35 -11.88
N GLY A 517 19.17 -14.09 -11.61
CA GLY A 517 18.84 -13.12 -12.66
C GLY A 517 17.68 -13.56 -13.55
N GLY A 518 16.65 -14.20 -12.97
CA GLY A 518 15.51 -14.72 -13.72
C GLY A 518 15.75 -16.03 -14.49
N VAL A 519 16.94 -16.63 -14.39
CA VAL A 519 17.22 -17.95 -14.98
C VAL A 519 17.19 -19.02 -13.89
N LEU A 520 16.27 -19.95 -14.03
CA LEU A 520 16.16 -21.13 -13.16
C LEU A 520 17.10 -22.22 -13.68
N SER A 521 17.96 -22.76 -12.83
CA SER A 521 18.85 -23.88 -13.14
C SER A 521 18.54 -25.09 -12.26
N ASN A 522 18.58 -26.28 -12.84
CA ASN A 522 18.42 -27.56 -12.14
C ASN A 522 19.48 -28.55 -12.66
N SER A 523 20.05 -29.35 -11.75
CA SER A 523 21.10 -30.32 -12.08
C SER A 523 20.85 -31.74 -11.57
N ASP A 524 19.75 -31.96 -10.87
CA ASP A 524 19.48 -33.18 -10.10
C ASP A 524 18.05 -33.73 -10.30
N LEU A 525 17.34 -33.30 -11.34
CA LEU A 525 15.99 -33.80 -11.60
C LEU A 525 16.03 -35.32 -11.78
N LYS A 526 15.14 -36.01 -11.08
CA LYS A 526 14.97 -37.44 -11.16
C LYS A 526 13.51 -37.77 -11.40
N LEU A 527 13.25 -38.59 -12.41
CA LEU A 527 11.94 -39.16 -12.70
C LEU A 527 12.01 -40.68 -12.62
N VAL A 528 11.04 -41.27 -11.94
CA VAL A 528 10.87 -42.71 -11.81
C VAL A 528 9.53 -43.10 -12.42
N ALA A 529 9.53 -44.07 -13.32
CA ALA A 529 8.35 -44.62 -13.96
C ALA A 529 8.43 -46.15 -14.04
N PRO A 530 7.31 -46.87 -14.28
CA PRO A 530 7.29 -48.33 -14.27
C PRO A 530 8.26 -49.00 -15.25
N SER A 531 8.56 -48.36 -16.38
CA SER A 531 9.38 -48.93 -17.47
C SER A 531 10.62 -48.10 -17.81
N LEU A 532 10.86 -46.99 -17.10
CA LEU A 532 12.04 -46.15 -17.30
C LEU A 532 12.41 -45.36 -16.04
N THR A 533 13.67 -44.97 -15.96
CA THR A 533 14.13 -43.90 -15.06
C THR A 533 14.74 -42.79 -15.90
N ALA A 534 14.67 -41.54 -15.44
CA ALA A 534 15.32 -40.44 -16.13
C ALA A 534 16.01 -39.50 -15.14
N ALA A 535 17.20 -39.03 -15.52
CA ALA A 535 17.86 -37.90 -14.87
C ALA A 535 17.77 -36.68 -15.78
N GLY A 536 17.63 -35.49 -15.22
CA GLY A 536 17.52 -34.24 -15.97
C GLY A 536 18.42 -33.14 -15.42
N ALA A 537 18.87 -32.27 -16.31
CA ALA A 537 19.60 -31.06 -15.98
C ALA A 537 19.40 -30.01 -17.08
N GLY A 538 19.36 -28.74 -16.71
CA GLY A 538 19.24 -27.65 -17.67
C GLY A 538 18.72 -26.36 -17.04
N GLU A 539 18.29 -25.45 -17.90
CA GLU A 539 17.91 -24.09 -17.55
C GLU A 539 16.53 -23.72 -18.10
N VAL A 540 15.83 -22.86 -17.36
CA VAL A 540 14.58 -22.23 -17.76
C VAL A 540 14.73 -20.73 -17.54
N ASP A 541 14.79 -19.96 -18.62
CA ASP A 541 14.78 -18.51 -18.57
C ASP A 541 13.34 -18.04 -18.33
N LEU A 542 13.07 -17.59 -17.10
CA LEU A 542 11.74 -17.13 -16.69
C LEU A 542 11.38 -15.81 -17.38
N GLY A 543 12.37 -14.95 -17.65
CA GLY A 543 12.19 -13.66 -18.31
C GLY A 543 11.86 -13.80 -19.79
N ALA A 544 12.69 -14.56 -20.52
CA ALA A 544 12.53 -14.86 -21.93
C ALA A 544 11.47 -15.93 -22.21
N ARG A 545 11.03 -16.67 -21.18
CA ARG A 545 10.04 -17.75 -21.26
C ARG A 545 10.49 -18.90 -22.16
N THR A 546 11.77 -19.22 -22.08
CA THR A 546 12.42 -20.28 -22.86
C THR A 546 13.02 -21.32 -21.94
N LEU A 547 13.13 -22.54 -22.45
CA LEU A 547 13.78 -23.65 -21.77
C LEU A 547 14.88 -24.22 -22.66
N ASP A 548 15.95 -24.70 -22.02
CA ASP A 548 17.01 -25.52 -22.58
C ASP A 548 17.32 -26.63 -21.57
N TYR A 549 16.74 -27.79 -21.79
CA TYR A 549 16.66 -28.84 -20.79
C TYR A 549 17.01 -30.21 -21.36
N GLY A 550 18.01 -30.85 -20.78
CA GLY A 550 18.46 -32.19 -21.14
C GLY A 550 17.85 -33.25 -20.22
N ILE A 551 17.25 -34.28 -20.81
CA ILE A 551 16.75 -35.46 -20.11
C ILE A 551 17.49 -36.69 -20.60
N ARG A 552 17.96 -37.53 -19.66
CA ARG A 552 18.66 -38.79 -19.91
C ARG A 552 17.78 -39.97 -19.46
N PRO A 553 16.78 -40.37 -20.26
CA PRO A 553 15.94 -41.51 -19.95
C PRO A 553 16.71 -42.83 -20.22
N THR A 554 16.61 -43.76 -19.27
CA THR A 554 17.12 -45.12 -19.37
C THR A 554 15.95 -46.09 -19.28
N ALA A 555 15.68 -46.80 -20.37
CA ALA A 555 14.65 -47.83 -20.45
C ALA A 555 15.27 -49.23 -20.42
N LEU A 556 14.49 -50.25 -20.03
CA LEU A 556 14.88 -51.67 -20.07
C LEU A 556 16.10 -52.02 -19.17
N ALA A 557 16.35 -51.25 -18.11
CA ALA A 557 17.33 -51.64 -17.10
C ALA A 557 16.83 -52.89 -16.36
N ALA A 558 17.74 -53.81 -16.01
CA ALA A 558 17.42 -54.94 -15.15
C ALA A 558 17.05 -54.46 -13.73
N GLU A 559 16.41 -55.33 -12.92
CA GLU A 559 16.00 -55.00 -11.55
C GLU A 559 17.15 -54.57 -10.63
N ASP A 560 18.38 -54.95 -10.94
CA ASP A 560 19.62 -54.54 -10.25
C ASP A 560 20.21 -53.22 -10.79
N GLY A 561 19.51 -52.55 -11.72
CA GLY A 561 19.94 -51.32 -12.38
C GLY A 561 20.99 -51.53 -13.47
N THR A 562 21.35 -52.77 -13.79
CA THR A 562 22.34 -53.07 -14.84
C THR A 562 21.69 -53.24 -16.20
N GLY A 563 22.39 -52.80 -17.26
CA GLY A 563 21.81 -52.78 -18.60
C GLY A 563 20.76 -51.67 -18.79
N GLY A 564 20.20 -51.61 -20.00
CA GLY A 564 19.25 -50.57 -20.41
C GLY A 564 19.77 -49.73 -21.56
N VAL A 565 18.84 -49.15 -22.32
CA VAL A 565 19.12 -48.26 -23.45
C VAL A 565 18.89 -46.84 -22.98
N MET A 566 19.97 -46.05 -22.96
CA MET A 566 19.94 -44.63 -22.66
C MET A 566 20.02 -43.84 -23.96
N VAL A 567 19.05 -42.96 -24.19
CA VAL A 567 19.04 -42.04 -25.34
C VAL A 567 18.76 -40.64 -24.81
N PRO A 568 19.73 -39.72 -24.82
CA PRO A 568 19.52 -38.37 -24.31
C PRO A 568 18.56 -37.59 -25.22
N LEU A 569 17.73 -36.78 -24.59
CA LEU A 569 16.74 -35.91 -25.22
C LEU A 569 17.01 -34.46 -24.81
N LEU A 570 17.04 -33.57 -25.78
CA LEU A 570 17.07 -32.12 -25.57
C LEU A 570 15.68 -31.54 -25.80
N ILE A 571 15.25 -30.69 -24.87
CA ILE A 571 14.03 -29.91 -24.92
C ILE A 571 14.43 -28.44 -24.99
N THR A 572 14.09 -27.74 -26.07
CA THR A 572 14.55 -26.37 -26.32
C THR A 572 13.42 -25.46 -26.82
N GLY A 573 13.59 -24.15 -26.66
CA GLY A 573 12.71 -23.13 -27.23
C GLY A 573 11.70 -22.55 -26.24
N PRO A 574 10.63 -21.88 -26.70
CA PRO A 574 9.62 -21.30 -25.84
C PRO A 574 8.91 -22.37 -25.00
N TRP A 575 8.68 -22.13 -23.71
CA TRP A 575 8.05 -23.13 -22.84
C TRP A 575 6.60 -23.49 -23.22
N ALA A 576 5.95 -22.62 -24.00
CA ALA A 576 4.58 -22.83 -24.46
C ALA A 576 4.55 -23.84 -25.62
N GLU A 577 5.62 -23.87 -26.41
CA GLU A 577 5.79 -24.75 -27.57
C GLU A 577 7.21 -25.35 -27.59
N PRO A 578 7.52 -26.26 -26.65
CA PRO A 578 8.85 -26.87 -26.58
C PRO A 578 9.15 -27.73 -27.79
N ARG A 579 10.41 -27.72 -28.22
CA ARG A 579 10.93 -28.56 -29.31
C ARG A 579 11.78 -29.69 -28.74
N PHE A 580 11.54 -30.90 -29.23
CA PHE A 580 12.18 -32.12 -28.75
C PHE A 580 13.16 -32.65 -29.81
N ARG A 581 14.38 -33.01 -29.39
CA ARG A 581 15.40 -33.58 -30.27
C ARG A 581 16.19 -34.67 -29.54
N LEU A 582 16.49 -35.76 -30.23
CA LEU A 582 17.43 -36.77 -29.72
C LEU A 582 18.85 -36.22 -29.83
N ASP A 583 19.64 -36.34 -28.77
CA ASP A 583 21.05 -35.96 -28.75
C ASP A 583 21.96 -37.17 -28.99
N LEU A 584 21.91 -37.67 -30.24
CA LEU A 584 22.74 -38.79 -30.68
C LEU A 584 24.21 -38.40 -30.83
N GLU A 585 24.49 -37.12 -31.13
CA GLU A 585 25.84 -36.58 -31.25
C GLU A 585 26.53 -36.50 -29.88
N GLY A 586 25.83 -36.03 -28.84
CA GLY A 586 26.29 -36.04 -27.47
C GLY A 586 26.58 -37.46 -26.97
N LEU A 587 25.70 -38.43 -27.25
CA LEU A 587 25.93 -39.83 -26.90
C LEU A 587 27.18 -40.41 -27.56
N ALA A 588 27.44 -40.07 -28.84
CA ALA A 588 28.63 -40.52 -29.55
C ALA A 588 29.92 -39.89 -28.98
N ARG A 589 29.88 -38.61 -28.64
CA ARG A 589 31.00 -37.89 -28.02
C ARG A 589 31.32 -38.42 -26.62
N GLU A 590 30.31 -38.64 -25.78
CA GLU A 590 30.48 -39.14 -24.41
C GLU A 590 31.04 -40.57 -24.40
N LYS A 591 30.64 -41.42 -25.35
CA LYS A 591 31.26 -42.74 -25.55
C LYS A 591 32.73 -42.64 -25.94
N MET A 592 33.08 -41.76 -26.89
CA MET A 592 34.47 -41.52 -27.25
C MET A 592 35.29 -41.02 -26.05
N GLU A 593 34.78 -40.06 -25.29
CA GLU A 593 35.46 -39.53 -24.09
C GLU A 593 35.62 -40.59 -23.01
N ALA A 594 34.60 -41.42 -22.76
CA ALA A 594 34.68 -42.54 -21.82
C ALA A 594 35.71 -43.59 -22.25
N GLU A 595 35.76 -43.93 -23.55
CA GLU A 595 36.78 -44.84 -24.10
C GLU A 595 38.18 -44.24 -23.97
N VAL A 596 38.36 -42.94 -24.24
CA VAL A 596 39.64 -42.24 -24.06
C VAL A 596 40.05 -42.25 -22.59
N LYS A 597 39.14 -41.96 -21.66
CA LYS A 597 39.41 -41.94 -20.22
C LYS A 597 39.73 -43.33 -19.67
N ALA A 598 39.03 -44.36 -20.15
CA ALA A 598 39.31 -45.76 -19.81
C ALA A 598 40.68 -46.20 -20.36
N ALA A 599 40.99 -45.86 -21.60
CA ALA A 599 42.29 -46.15 -22.22
C ALA A 599 43.45 -45.43 -21.48
N ALA A 600 43.23 -44.17 -21.06
CA ALA A 600 44.19 -43.41 -20.27
C ALA A 600 44.42 -44.06 -18.89
N ALA A 601 43.35 -44.44 -18.19
CA ALA A 601 43.45 -45.12 -16.90
C ALA A 601 44.17 -46.48 -17.01
N GLU A 602 43.91 -47.25 -18.07
CA GLU A 602 44.65 -48.49 -18.34
C GLU A 602 46.13 -48.25 -18.67
N ALA A 603 46.44 -47.18 -19.40
CA ALA A 603 47.82 -46.81 -19.72
C ALA A 603 48.58 -46.39 -18.46
N GLU A 604 47.98 -45.57 -17.60
CA GLU A 604 48.55 -45.20 -16.29
C GLU A 604 48.76 -46.42 -15.40
N ALA A 605 47.78 -47.33 -15.32
CA ALA A 605 47.91 -48.56 -14.55
C ALA A 605 49.04 -49.45 -15.08
N ARG A 606 49.18 -49.55 -16.41
CA ARG A 606 50.30 -50.27 -17.03
C ARG A 606 51.64 -49.62 -16.72
N ILE A 607 51.78 -48.31 -16.91
CA ILE A 607 52.98 -47.54 -16.60
C ILE A 607 53.36 -47.72 -15.13
N ARG A 608 52.40 -47.60 -14.21
CA ARG A 608 52.62 -47.82 -12.77
C ARG A 608 53.13 -49.23 -12.48
N SER A 609 52.51 -50.25 -13.07
CA SER A 609 52.95 -51.65 -12.89
C SER A 609 54.35 -51.92 -13.47
N GLU A 610 54.72 -51.26 -14.57
CA GLU A 610 56.03 -51.38 -15.20
C GLU A 610 57.11 -50.62 -14.40
N LEU A 611 56.74 -49.48 -13.82
CA LEU A 611 57.59 -48.72 -12.90
C LEU A 611 57.83 -49.53 -11.62
N GLU A 612 56.79 -50.14 -11.04
CA GLU A 612 56.89 -51.03 -9.87
C GLU A 612 57.80 -52.23 -10.16
N LYS A 613 57.64 -52.90 -11.31
CA LYS A 613 58.55 -53.99 -11.73
C LYS A 613 59.98 -53.52 -11.93
N ARG A 614 60.22 -52.37 -12.54
CA ARG A 614 61.59 -51.83 -12.71
C ARG A 614 62.22 -51.41 -11.39
N LEU A 615 61.44 -50.82 -10.48
CA LEU A 615 61.87 -50.52 -9.10
C LEU A 615 62.22 -51.80 -8.34
N GLU A 616 61.48 -52.89 -8.56
CA GLU A 616 61.75 -54.20 -7.97
C GLU A 616 63.01 -54.86 -8.59
N ASP A 617 63.17 -54.79 -9.92
CA ASP A 617 64.28 -55.40 -10.67
C ASP A 617 65.63 -54.63 -10.53
N GLU A 618 65.64 -53.30 -10.45
CA GLU A 618 66.88 -52.49 -10.34
C GLU A 618 67.27 -52.13 -8.90
N LEU A 619 66.32 -52.04 -7.96
CA LEU A 619 66.58 -51.53 -6.60
C LEU A 619 66.26 -52.52 -5.46
N GLY A 620 65.63 -53.67 -5.74
CA GLY A 620 65.44 -54.76 -4.78
C GLY A 620 64.57 -54.42 -3.56
N ILE A 621 63.62 -53.50 -3.71
CA ILE A 621 62.68 -53.10 -2.64
C ILE A 621 61.26 -53.43 -3.09
N SER A 622 60.62 -54.40 -2.43
CA SER A 622 59.18 -54.66 -2.60
C SER A 622 58.38 -53.72 -1.70
N LEU A 623 57.44 -52.95 -2.28
CA LEU A 623 56.43 -52.20 -1.52
C LEU A 623 55.25 -53.12 -1.22
N SER A 624 55.20 -53.69 -0.01
CA SER A 624 53.99 -54.31 0.51
C SER A 624 52.99 -53.24 0.91
N PRO A 625 51.69 -53.37 0.59
CA PRO A 625 50.66 -52.50 1.12
C PRO A 625 50.18 -53.08 2.45
N ASP A 626 50.48 -52.41 3.55
CA ASP A 626 49.72 -52.59 4.79
C ASP A 626 49.30 -51.20 5.34
N PRO A 627 48.11 -51.12 5.97
CA PRO A 627 47.43 -49.88 6.29
C PRO A 627 48.03 -49.23 7.53
N VAL A 628 48.18 -47.90 7.52
CA VAL A 628 48.66 -47.16 8.68
C VAL A 628 47.45 -46.77 9.55
N GLU A 629 47.31 -47.44 10.69
CA GLU A 629 46.52 -46.97 11.83
C GLU A 629 47.28 -45.86 12.59
N GLU A 630 46.47 -45.01 13.24
CA GLU A 630 46.77 -43.78 13.99
C GLU A 630 47.96 -43.80 14.96
N ALA A 631 48.60 -42.63 15.15
CA ALA A 631 48.78 -42.04 16.49
C ALA A 631 49.41 -40.62 16.50
N VAL A 632 48.65 -39.68 17.07
CA VAL A 632 48.98 -38.69 18.11
C VAL A 632 50.21 -37.77 17.91
N VAL A 633 49.93 -36.46 17.85
CA VAL A 633 50.91 -35.37 18.06
C VAL A 633 50.47 -34.54 19.27
N PRO A 634 51.33 -34.28 20.28
CA PRO A 634 51.06 -33.24 21.24
C PRO A 634 51.71 -31.91 20.82
N GLU A 635 50.95 -30.88 21.15
CA GLU A 635 51.15 -29.43 21.15
C GLU A 635 52.54 -28.93 21.63
N ALA A 636 53.14 -27.96 20.92
CA ALA A 636 53.50 -26.63 21.48
C ALA A 636 54.33 -25.74 20.52
N LEU A 637 53.95 -24.45 20.51
CA LEU A 637 54.74 -23.22 20.33
C LEU A 637 55.24 -22.79 18.93
N ALA A 638 54.54 -21.79 18.38
CA ALA A 638 54.97 -20.77 17.43
C ALA A 638 56.08 -19.84 18.03
N PRO A 639 56.76 -18.92 17.29
CA PRO A 639 56.37 -18.33 16.00
C PRO A 639 57.46 -18.09 14.92
N GLU A 640 56.93 -17.90 13.72
CA GLU A 640 57.36 -17.16 12.53
C GLU A 640 58.74 -16.43 12.52
N THR A 641 59.49 -16.61 11.42
CA THR A 641 59.85 -15.51 10.51
C THR A 641 60.50 -16.03 9.21
N LEU A 642 59.82 -15.73 8.10
CA LEU A 642 60.32 -15.24 6.80
C LEU A 642 61.28 -16.06 5.91
N LEU A 643 60.76 -16.26 4.69
CA LEU A 643 61.40 -16.23 3.36
C LEU A 643 62.10 -17.49 2.85
N ASP A 644 61.42 -18.20 1.95
CA ASP A 644 62.03 -18.80 0.74
C ASP A 644 60.95 -19.07 -0.35
N PRO A 645 61.34 -19.14 -1.64
CA PRO A 645 60.43 -19.23 -2.77
C PRO A 645 59.82 -20.63 -2.89
N VAL A 646 58.50 -20.70 -3.07
CA VAL A 646 57.79 -21.96 -3.31
C VAL A 646 58.26 -22.56 -4.62
N ALA A 647 58.87 -23.75 -4.54
CA ALA A 647 59.11 -24.64 -5.67
C ALA A 647 57.78 -24.99 -6.37
N PRO A 648 57.75 -25.17 -7.70
CA PRO A 648 56.53 -25.47 -8.43
C PRO A 648 55.87 -26.73 -7.87
N LYS A 649 54.53 -26.73 -7.84
CA LYS A 649 53.77 -27.87 -7.33
C LYS A 649 54.04 -29.08 -8.22
N PRO A 650 54.01 -30.31 -7.67
CA PRO A 650 54.19 -31.54 -8.46
C PRO A 650 53.26 -31.64 -9.67
N GLU A 651 52.11 -30.98 -9.57
CA GLU A 651 51.06 -30.81 -10.56
C GLU A 651 51.56 -30.07 -11.82
N ASP A 652 52.35 -29.01 -11.65
CA ASP A 652 52.88 -28.18 -12.74
C ASP A 652 53.99 -28.92 -13.52
N VAL A 653 54.72 -29.83 -12.86
CA VAL A 653 55.76 -30.66 -13.47
C VAL A 653 55.16 -31.80 -14.29
N LEU A 654 54.00 -32.32 -13.85
CA LEU A 654 53.24 -33.36 -14.55
C LEU A 654 52.56 -32.81 -15.82
N GLU A 655 52.03 -31.58 -15.79
CA GLU A 655 51.47 -30.94 -16.99
C GLU A 655 52.53 -30.66 -18.06
N ASP A 656 53.75 -30.28 -17.67
CA ASP A 656 54.83 -29.95 -18.60
C ASP A 656 55.46 -31.22 -19.24
N GLU A 657 55.47 -32.36 -18.54
CA GLU A 657 55.82 -33.66 -19.11
C GLU A 657 54.72 -34.23 -20.01
N ALA A 658 53.44 -34.08 -19.64
CA ALA A 658 52.31 -34.48 -20.46
C ALA A 658 52.24 -33.69 -21.78
N ARG A 659 52.53 -32.38 -21.75
CA ARG A 659 52.60 -31.53 -22.95
C ARG A 659 53.71 -31.94 -23.91
N LYS A 660 54.89 -32.31 -23.39
CA LYS A 660 56.02 -32.83 -24.21
C LYS A 660 55.72 -34.20 -24.82
N ALA A 661 55.00 -35.06 -24.12
CA ALA A 661 54.58 -36.35 -24.65
C ALA A 661 53.54 -36.19 -25.79
N LEU A 662 52.65 -35.19 -25.69
CA LEU A 662 51.65 -34.89 -26.73
C LEU A 662 52.27 -34.30 -28.00
N GLU A 663 53.26 -33.41 -27.87
CA GLU A 663 54.02 -32.84 -29.01
C GLU A 663 54.84 -33.90 -29.77
N ALA A 664 55.34 -34.93 -29.07
CA ALA A 664 56.07 -36.04 -29.69
C ALA A 664 55.16 -36.97 -30.52
N ILE A 665 53.88 -37.06 -30.20
CA ILE A 665 52.89 -37.89 -30.89
C ILE A 665 52.34 -37.19 -32.14
N LEU A 666 52.19 -35.86 -32.10
CA LEU A 666 51.66 -35.06 -33.22
C LEU A 666 52.72 -34.67 -34.27
N GLY A 667 54.01 -34.91 -34.01
CA GLY A 667 55.13 -34.45 -34.85
C GLY A 667 55.67 -35.46 -35.88
N GLY A 668 54.99 -36.57 -36.15
CA GLY A 668 55.50 -37.66 -37.00
C GLY A 668 54.50 -38.23 -38.00
N ASN A 669 54.28 -37.48 -39.09
CA ASN A 669 53.43 -37.74 -40.28
C ASN A 669 51.92 -37.67 -40.10
#